data_AF-A0A1H3LQ49-F1
#
_entry.id   AF-A0A1H3LQ49-F1
#
_cell.length_a   1.000
_cell.length_b   1.000
_cell.length_c   1.000
_cell.angle_alpha   90.00
_cell.angle_beta   90.00
_cell.angle_gamma   90.00
#
_symmetry.space_group_name_H-M   'P 1'
#
loop_
_entity.id
_entity.type
_entity.pdbx_description
1 polymer ?
#
loop_
_entity_poly.entity_id
_entity_poly.type
_entity_poly.pdbx_seq_one_letter_code
_entity_poly.pdbx_strand_id
1 'polypeptide(L)'
;MAAKSASINRKSNSTIEYIVFWGICLLLFIGPYFRGLFFETEFLPAGIYTFSLALIWMISKYKDKDYKLIRSSIDILVLGLTLMYFVSIIYGVNTRLAILEALKYGNYFAIYIIGRDLISDEKHQKYLLNTIVISAIGIALVGIGSAIGTWEYNGAVIGGRISSTFQYPNTLASYLAAVFILTIGLIIMTENNKLKALYGASSSLMLFTFILTYSRGMWLILPALLLILFITIPNRRKLETIIYIITSAIISIPLAFLFNSKLSTMGSGLWGIVLGLVVASALLTYGISKIAKKLQEVSIKMLLIFIGILVVLFVALASVALTTTTSLTLNNDTTEDKWTSVVRNIKDIFPEEEYELIVKYTGTNPEDKPHIGIVRLYGVRLENNEEKLDRIEFVNLEENQGELNLSFTTLDNIEGLRVYFDNYYSSTSITYTEASIFDKTTGELIKEIPLKFKYIPENIYNRFQSISTKERSSQARLAFYKDGFKVIKEYPILGTGGGGWLTLYQMYQSYLYWTTQAHNYFLQMWIEVGIFGLGLFIASLLLLVYKLLRRYKDIESENNKILLSIIFTAVFGILVHAFMDFDLSLVSLTNILWVFIGVLASYTLPIENKDTITSKSKKKAFKPQFGYMNIVFSVFLLLVILGSSSLILSDSYKEKALAANERQDINEATKYFEKAAKLDPFMPEYRIDLGTFYRVMYQMTNDSDYISKAVASVEKGLELGQYNSNLHTICSSFFMNIGQVDRALELVEKSIELQPMRVENYVQKTDAYLTVFYHYIDQGYIERAKEIIEQGYAIKQQIKDINTIAQRPLKYNEDLLYNIGFIQFNYDNLNNQEYIIGDDYVLDFAYYFDLDTDNDGNIDELRLWNPEGGDVKYETIEDKEDNYIRITNNGESYGFIYSYEPKLDPKTEYKVIFKARGNLNENTFRVYVYDGKPEKKIQGILENIKLDENWNIYELNFKTEPDIESGTQQLRLQHNGKDDGYIDIKEVIVLKMTN
;
A
#
# COMPACT_ATOMS: atom_id res chain seq x y z
N MET A 1 -50.87 36.98 -6.27
CA MET A 1 -50.25 37.51 -5.02
C MET A 1 -48.84 36.96 -4.93
N ALA A 2 -47.84 37.83 -5.01
CA ALA A 2 -46.44 37.47 -5.15
C ALA A 2 -45.87 36.85 -3.85
N ALA A 3 -45.55 35.56 -3.89
CA ALA A 3 -44.83 34.87 -2.83
C ALA A 3 -43.36 35.28 -2.88
N LYS A 4 -42.91 36.04 -1.87
CA LYS A 4 -41.49 36.24 -1.58
C LYS A 4 -40.89 34.89 -1.24
N SER A 5 -39.98 34.39 -2.08
CA SER A 5 -39.09 33.31 -1.68
C SER A 5 -38.32 33.79 -0.44
N ALA A 6 -38.41 33.02 0.65
CA ALA A 6 -37.57 33.23 1.82
C ALA A 6 -36.14 32.79 1.49
N SER A 7 -35.47 33.55 0.62
CA SER A 7 -34.02 33.54 0.56
C SER A 7 -33.52 34.22 1.83
N ILE A 8 -32.52 33.61 2.47
CA ILE A 8 -31.72 34.26 3.51
C ILE A 8 -30.94 35.35 2.79
N ASN A 9 -31.61 36.49 2.53
CA ASN A 9 -31.06 37.60 1.79
C ASN A 9 -30.22 38.42 2.78
N ARG A 10 -29.07 37.87 3.20
CA ARG A 10 -27.98 38.66 3.78
C ARG A 10 -27.40 39.49 2.65
N LYS A 11 -27.95 40.69 2.45
CA LYS A 11 -27.30 41.77 1.69
C LYS A 11 -25.99 42.14 2.41
N SER A 12 -24.93 41.39 2.17
CA SER A 12 -23.57 41.73 2.59
C SER A 12 -22.55 41.05 1.67
N ASN A 13 -22.70 41.17 0.35
CA ASN A 13 -21.60 40.77 -0.53
C ASN A 13 -20.59 41.92 -0.57
N SER A 14 -19.80 42.04 0.49
CA SER A 14 -18.61 42.88 0.46
C SER A 14 -17.65 42.35 -0.61
N THR A 15 -16.89 43.23 -1.27
CA THR A 15 -15.88 42.83 -2.26
C THR A 15 -14.92 41.77 -1.70
N ILE A 16 -14.66 41.81 -0.39
CA ILE A 16 -13.81 40.85 0.32
C ILE A 16 -14.40 39.43 0.29
N GLU A 17 -15.71 39.27 0.52
CA GLU A 17 -16.35 37.96 0.51
C GLU A 17 -16.31 37.30 -0.88
N TYR A 18 -16.41 38.09 -1.95
CA TYR A 18 -16.20 37.59 -3.31
C TYR A 18 -14.75 37.15 -3.57
N ILE A 19 -13.76 37.91 -3.07
CA ILE A 19 -12.34 37.53 -3.17
C ILE A 19 -12.10 36.20 -2.47
N VAL A 20 -12.63 36.04 -1.25
CA VAL A 20 -12.49 34.80 -0.48
C VAL A 20 -13.19 33.64 -1.17
N PHE A 21 -14.41 33.84 -1.66
CA PHE A 21 -15.17 32.82 -2.40
C PHE A 21 -14.37 32.32 -3.62
N TRP A 22 -13.89 33.23 -4.47
CA TRP A 22 -13.10 32.84 -5.65
C TRP A 22 -11.74 32.26 -5.27
N GLY A 23 -11.15 32.68 -4.14
CA GLY A 23 -9.94 32.07 -3.61
C GLY A 23 -10.14 30.61 -3.20
N ILE A 24 -11.26 30.28 -2.53
CA ILE A 24 -11.61 28.87 -2.23
C ILE A 24 -11.87 28.09 -3.51
N CYS A 25 -12.59 28.67 -4.48
CA CYS A 25 -12.78 28.04 -5.78
C CYS A 25 -11.43 27.75 -6.47
N LEU A 26 -10.47 28.67 -6.42
CA LEU A 26 -9.13 28.49 -6.97
C LEU A 26 -8.38 27.34 -6.26
N LEU A 27 -8.43 27.28 -4.93
CA LEU A 27 -7.84 26.19 -4.15
C LEU A 27 -8.41 24.82 -4.55
N LEU A 28 -9.74 24.72 -4.66
CA LEU A 28 -10.42 23.48 -5.01
C LEU A 28 -10.23 23.10 -6.49
N PHE A 29 -9.97 24.08 -7.35
CA PHE A 29 -9.59 23.86 -8.74
C PHE A 29 -8.18 23.29 -8.87
N ILE A 30 -7.21 23.95 -8.21
CA ILE A 30 -5.77 23.69 -8.37
C ILE A 30 -5.29 22.53 -7.49
N GLY A 31 -5.77 22.39 -6.26
CA GLY A 31 -5.29 21.40 -5.29
C GLY A 31 -5.18 19.97 -5.82
N PRO A 32 -6.20 19.44 -6.54
CA PRO A 32 -6.11 18.11 -7.15
C PRO A 32 -4.95 17.89 -8.16
N TYR A 33 -4.36 18.96 -8.72
CA TYR A 33 -3.26 18.87 -9.69
C TYR A 33 -1.88 18.67 -9.05
N PHE A 34 -1.78 18.81 -7.72
CA PHE A 34 -0.54 18.67 -6.96
C PHE A 34 -0.60 17.42 -6.08
N ARG A 35 -0.67 16.22 -6.69
CA ARG A 35 -0.71 14.92 -5.99
C ARG A 35 -1.78 14.85 -4.88
N GLY A 36 -2.89 15.55 -5.12
CA GLY A 36 -3.98 15.71 -4.16
C GLY A 36 -3.60 16.39 -2.83
N LEU A 37 -2.52 17.17 -2.82
CA LEU A 37 -1.93 17.81 -1.62
C LEU A 37 -1.59 16.79 -0.54
N PHE A 38 -1.11 15.60 -0.95
CA PHE A 38 -0.73 14.52 -0.04
C PHE A 38 0.56 14.84 0.74
N PHE A 39 1.55 15.46 0.06
CA PHE A 39 2.86 15.73 0.65
C PHE A 39 2.89 17.05 1.42
N GLU A 40 3.71 17.13 2.47
CA GLU A 40 3.88 18.32 3.30
C GLU A 40 4.29 19.55 2.48
N THR A 41 5.18 19.38 1.50
CA THR A 41 5.69 20.44 0.62
C THR A 41 4.60 21.11 -0.22
N GLU A 42 3.50 20.41 -0.48
CA GLU A 42 2.36 20.90 -1.24
C GLU A 42 1.25 21.39 -0.31
N PHE A 43 1.01 20.65 0.78
CA PHE A 43 -0.01 20.97 1.75
C PHE A 43 0.28 22.26 2.51
N LEU A 44 1.50 22.45 3.04
CA LEU A 44 1.80 23.60 3.91
C LEU A 44 1.54 24.96 3.21
N PRO A 45 1.99 25.19 1.95
CA PRO A 45 1.63 26.40 1.21
C PRO A 45 0.12 26.55 0.98
N ALA A 46 -0.57 25.46 0.63
CA ALA A 46 -2.02 25.47 0.41
C ALA A 46 -2.81 25.74 1.71
N GLY A 47 -2.31 25.23 2.84
CA GLY A 47 -2.83 25.49 4.18
C GLY A 47 -2.68 26.97 4.56
N ILE A 48 -1.48 27.55 4.40
CA ILE A 48 -1.24 28.98 4.62
C ILE A 48 -2.18 29.84 3.77
N TYR A 49 -2.36 29.48 2.50
CA TYR A 49 -3.29 30.15 1.61
C TYR A 49 -4.73 30.10 2.16
N THR A 50 -5.20 28.92 2.58
CA THR A 50 -6.53 28.73 3.15
C THR A 50 -6.72 29.50 4.45
N PHE A 51 -5.77 29.44 5.38
CA PHE A 51 -5.82 30.19 6.63
C PHE A 51 -5.81 31.69 6.40
N SER A 52 -5.06 32.17 5.41
CA SER A 52 -5.04 33.58 5.02
C SER A 52 -6.40 34.04 4.49
N LEU A 53 -7.03 33.24 3.62
CA LEU A 53 -8.40 33.50 3.15
C LEU A 53 -9.40 33.53 4.30
N ALA A 54 -9.31 32.57 5.23
CA ALA A 54 -10.14 32.51 6.41
C ALA A 54 -9.93 33.72 7.33
N LEU A 55 -8.69 34.19 7.49
CA LEU A 55 -8.37 35.35 8.31
C LEU A 55 -8.90 36.63 7.68
N ILE A 56 -8.71 36.82 6.38
CA ILE A 56 -9.26 37.96 5.61
C ILE A 56 -10.80 37.98 5.73
N TRP A 57 -11.43 36.82 5.56
CA TRP A 57 -12.87 36.67 5.73
C TRP A 57 -13.29 37.01 7.16
N MET A 58 -12.61 36.48 8.18
CA MET A 58 -12.95 36.70 9.57
C MET A 58 -12.83 38.18 9.96
N ILE A 59 -11.79 38.86 9.45
CA ILE A 59 -11.60 40.31 9.64
C ILE A 59 -12.77 41.09 9.04
N SER A 60 -13.25 40.69 7.85
CA SER A 60 -14.41 41.32 7.23
C SER A 60 -15.68 41.23 8.10
N LYS A 61 -15.82 40.15 8.88
CA LYS A 61 -16.97 39.91 9.77
C LYS A 61 -16.94 40.74 11.05
N TYR A 62 -15.82 41.36 11.45
CA TYR A 62 -15.83 42.32 12.56
C TYR A 62 -16.68 43.57 12.29
N LYS A 63 -16.98 43.86 11.02
CA LYS A 63 -17.92 44.93 10.64
C LYS A 63 -19.37 44.55 10.95
N ASP A 64 -19.68 43.25 11.00
CA ASP A 64 -21.00 42.71 11.32
C ASP A 64 -21.07 42.37 12.81
N LYS A 65 -21.63 43.29 13.60
CA LYS A 65 -21.70 43.18 15.07
C LYS A 65 -22.55 42.00 15.55
N ASP A 66 -23.42 41.45 14.70
CA ASP A 66 -24.30 40.33 15.03
C ASP A 66 -23.71 38.97 14.57
N TYR A 67 -22.55 38.99 13.90
CA TYR A 67 -21.91 37.79 13.40
C TYR A 67 -21.43 36.86 14.53
N LYS A 68 -21.88 35.60 14.48
CA LYS A 68 -21.41 34.51 15.32
C LYS A 68 -20.72 33.43 14.49
N LEU A 69 -19.53 33.03 14.91
CA LEU A 69 -18.74 31.93 14.31
C LEU A 69 -19.47 30.58 14.45
N ILE A 70 -19.96 30.28 15.65
CA ILE A 70 -20.72 29.07 15.98
C ILE A 70 -22.21 29.40 15.96
N ARG A 71 -22.97 28.71 15.10
CA ARG A 71 -24.41 28.97 14.88
C ARG A 71 -25.28 27.75 15.09
N SER A 72 -24.68 26.56 15.06
CA SER A 72 -25.38 25.30 15.16
C SER A 72 -24.60 24.31 16.02
N SER A 73 -25.30 23.31 16.52
CA SER A 73 -24.68 22.18 17.23
C SER A 73 -23.71 21.38 16.34
N ILE A 74 -23.87 21.42 15.01
CA ILE A 74 -22.95 20.77 14.07
C ILE A 74 -21.60 21.49 14.12
N ASP A 75 -21.61 22.82 14.16
CA ASP A 75 -20.36 23.61 14.27
C ASP A 75 -19.58 23.29 15.54
N ILE A 76 -20.28 23.01 16.65
CA ILE A 76 -19.65 22.62 17.92
C ILE A 76 -18.96 21.26 17.78
N LEU A 77 -19.61 20.29 17.13
CA LEU A 77 -19.05 18.94 16.94
C LEU A 77 -17.84 18.97 16.00
N VAL A 78 -17.91 19.74 14.90
CA VAL A 78 -16.78 19.89 13.97
C VAL A 78 -15.63 20.65 14.63
N LEU A 79 -15.91 21.74 15.36
CA LEU A 79 -14.87 22.44 16.13
C LEU A 79 -14.27 21.51 17.20
N GLY A 80 -15.08 20.71 17.89
CA GLY A 80 -14.62 19.73 18.86
C GLY A 80 -13.64 18.72 18.24
N LEU A 81 -13.96 18.18 17.06
CA LEU A 81 -13.06 17.29 16.33
C LEU A 81 -11.73 17.97 15.99
N THR A 82 -11.77 19.21 15.49
CA THR A 82 -10.55 19.99 15.21
C THR A 82 -9.74 20.19 16.49
N LEU A 83 -10.39 20.57 17.59
CA LEU A 83 -9.72 20.76 18.88
C LEU A 83 -9.09 19.45 19.41
N MET A 84 -9.72 18.29 19.19
CA MET A 84 -9.13 17.00 19.57
C MET A 84 -7.77 16.77 18.89
N TYR A 85 -7.65 17.10 17.60
CA TYR A 85 -6.36 17.01 16.90
C TYR A 85 -5.33 18.01 17.43
N PHE A 86 -5.72 19.23 17.81
CA PHE A 86 -4.80 20.18 18.46
C PHE A 86 -4.38 19.72 19.87
N VAL A 87 -5.29 19.15 20.66
CA VAL A 87 -4.96 18.56 21.96
C VAL A 87 -4.02 17.37 21.80
N SER A 88 -4.13 16.64 20.69
CA SER A 88 -3.26 15.50 20.37
C SER A 88 -1.78 15.85 20.22
N ILE A 89 -1.44 17.12 20.00
CA ILE A 89 -0.03 17.59 19.99
C ILE A 89 0.64 17.37 21.35
N ILE A 90 -0.12 17.41 22.45
CA ILE A 90 0.41 17.35 23.82
C ILE A 90 0.81 15.93 24.22
N TYR A 91 -0.01 14.93 23.87
CA TYR A 91 0.20 13.53 24.25
C TYR A 91 0.64 12.63 23.09
N GLY A 92 0.71 13.18 21.87
CA GLY A 92 0.97 12.41 20.67
C GLY A 92 2.34 11.73 20.71
N VAL A 93 2.37 10.45 20.34
CA VAL A 93 3.60 9.63 20.30
C VAL A 93 4.65 10.19 19.34
N ASN A 94 4.21 10.97 18.34
CA ASN A 94 5.05 11.79 17.48
C ASN A 94 4.48 13.21 17.40
N THR A 95 5.11 14.15 18.11
CA THR A 95 4.63 15.55 18.20
C THR A 95 4.62 16.26 16.84
N ARG A 96 5.62 16.03 15.98
CA ARG A 96 5.72 16.69 14.68
C ARG A 96 4.59 16.27 13.74
N LEU A 97 4.32 14.96 13.67
CA LEU A 97 3.19 14.45 12.88
C LEU A 97 1.84 14.90 13.45
N ALA A 98 1.70 14.96 14.78
CA ALA A 98 0.49 15.46 15.43
C ALA A 98 0.23 16.94 15.08
N ILE A 99 1.26 17.77 14.98
CA ILE A 99 1.16 19.16 14.50
C ILE A 99 0.65 19.20 13.06
N LEU A 100 1.20 18.37 12.16
CA LEU A 100 0.77 18.34 10.76
C LEU A 100 -0.69 17.93 10.60
N GLU A 101 -1.14 16.90 11.32
CA GLU A 101 -2.55 16.50 11.32
C GLU A 101 -3.45 17.58 11.94
N ALA A 102 -3.03 18.22 13.03
CA ALA A 102 -3.77 19.36 13.59
C ALA A 102 -3.91 20.53 12.60
N LEU A 103 -2.86 20.83 11.83
CA LEU A 103 -2.92 21.82 10.75
C LEU A 103 -3.90 21.40 9.65
N LYS A 104 -3.94 20.12 9.25
CA LYS A 104 -4.92 19.61 8.27
C LYS A 104 -6.36 19.80 8.76
N TYR A 105 -6.67 19.41 10.00
CA TYR A 105 -8.01 19.58 10.57
C TYR A 105 -8.38 21.03 10.88
N GLY A 106 -7.41 21.89 11.18
CA GLY A 106 -7.59 23.34 11.21
C GLY A 106 -8.00 23.88 9.84
N ASN A 107 -7.32 23.43 8.78
CA ASN A 107 -7.63 23.79 7.39
C ASN A 107 -9.04 23.31 7.00
N TYR A 108 -9.41 22.08 7.37
CA TYR A 108 -10.76 21.54 7.12
C TYR A 108 -11.85 22.35 7.81
N PHE A 109 -11.64 22.77 9.05
CA PHE A 109 -12.57 23.64 9.77
C PHE A 109 -12.74 25.02 9.12
N ALA A 110 -11.64 25.62 8.66
CA ALA A 110 -11.67 26.89 7.95
C ALA A 110 -12.50 26.78 6.65
N ILE A 111 -12.29 25.72 5.87
CA ILE A 111 -13.04 25.45 4.63
C ILE A 111 -14.52 25.17 4.92
N TYR A 112 -14.80 24.37 5.96
CA TYR A 112 -16.16 24.08 6.42
C TYR A 112 -16.93 25.36 6.76
N ILE A 113 -16.35 26.26 7.56
CA ILE A 113 -17.00 27.51 7.96
C ILE A 113 -17.21 28.43 6.75
N ILE A 114 -16.21 28.58 5.88
CA ILE A 114 -16.34 29.41 4.68
C ILE A 114 -17.44 28.85 3.76
N GLY A 115 -17.47 27.54 3.55
CA GLY A 115 -18.52 26.87 2.78
C GLY A 115 -19.92 27.12 3.37
N ARG A 116 -20.06 27.01 4.68
CA ARG A 116 -21.32 27.25 5.40
C ARG A 116 -21.81 28.69 5.27
N ASP A 117 -20.91 29.66 5.34
CA ASP A 117 -21.27 31.09 5.43
C ASP A 117 -21.30 31.82 4.09
N LEU A 118 -20.45 31.45 3.12
CA LEU A 118 -20.35 32.13 1.82
C LEU A 118 -21.02 31.37 0.67
N ILE A 119 -21.28 30.06 0.83
CA ILE A 119 -21.78 29.19 -0.26
C ILE A 119 -23.18 28.67 0.10
N SER A 120 -24.00 29.53 0.73
CA SER A 120 -25.34 29.17 1.20
C SER A 120 -26.44 29.35 0.15
N ASP A 121 -26.23 30.19 -0.87
CA ASP A 121 -27.21 30.43 -1.92
C ASP A 121 -26.93 29.63 -3.19
N GLU A 122 -28.01 29.44 -3.97
CA GLU A 122 -28.00 28.67 -5.23
C GLU A 122 -26.94 29.14 -6.22
N LYS A 123 -26.65 30.45 -6.30
CA LYS A 123 -25.71 31.02 -7.28
C LYS A 123 -24.27 30.63 -6.93
N HIS A 124 -23.84 30.87 -5.68
CA HIS A 124 -22.49 30.49 -5.26
C HIS A 124 -22.29 28.97 -5.24
N GLN A 125 -23.32 28.20 -4.87
CA GLN A 125 -23.28 26.73 -4.99
C GLN A 125 -23.04 26.31 -6.44
N LYS A 126 -23.79 26.84 -7.41
CA LYS A 126 -23.56 26.53 -8.83
C LYS A 126 -22.17 26.94 -9.32
N TYR A 127 -21.63 28.08 -8.89
CA TYR A 127 -20.27 28.48 -9.26
C TYR A 127 -19.22 27.53 -8.71
N LEU A 128 -19.30 27.17 -7.43
CA LEU A 128 -18.43 26.18 -6.82
C LEU A 128 -18.48 24.84 -7.59
N LEU A 129 -19.68 24.32 -7.84
CA LEU A 129 -19.86 23.05 -8.54
C LEU A 129 -19.27 23.10 -9.96
N ASN A 130 -19.49 24.18 -10.71
CA ASN A 130 -18.88 24.35 -12.03
C ASN A 130 -17.35 24.40 -11.96
N THR A 131 -16.76 25.06 -10.96
CA THR A 131 -15.32 25.07 -10.76
C THR A 131 -14.76 23.66 -10.59
N ILE A 132 -15.41 22.83 -9.74
CA ILE A 132 -15.00 21.45 -9.50
C ILE A 132 -15.17 20.59 -10.78
N VAL A 133 -16.27 20.79 -11.53
CA VAL A 133 -16.51 20.09 -12.81
C VAL A 133 -15.41 20.42 -13.83
N ILE A 134 -15.03 21.69 -13.97
CA ILE A 134 -13.97 22.09 -14.91
C ILE A 134 -12.61 21.51 -14.48
N SER A 135 -12.29 21.53 -13.19
CA SER A 135 -11.09 20.86 -12.66
C SER A 135 -11.09 19.37 -12.98
N ALA A 136 -12.21 18.66 -12.75
CA ALA A 136 -12.34 17.25 -13.06
C ALA A 136 -12.19 16.91 -14.55
N ILE A 137 -12.63 17.78 -15.46
CA ILE A 137 -12.38 17.61 -16.90
C ILE A 137 -10.87 17.64 -17.17
N GLY A 138 -10.15 18.62 -16.64
CA GLY A 138 -8.71 18.70 -16.88
C GLY A 138 -7.95 17.53 -16.26
N ILE A 139 -8.32 17.08 -15.05
CA ILE A 139 -7.75 15.87 -14.43
C ILE A 139 -8.05 14.63 -15.27
N ALA A 140 -9.27 14.47 -15.79
CA ALA A 140 -9.62 13.36 -16.66
C ALA A 140 -8.78 13.35 -17.94
N LEU A 141 -8.59 14.52 -18.56
CA LEU A 141 -7.75 14.67 -19.73
C LEU A 141 -6.29 14.36 -19.43
N VAL A 142 -5.73 14.79 -18.28
CA VAL A 142 -4.33 14.50 -17.91
C VAL A 142 -4.12 12.99 -17.85
N GLY A 143 -5.01 12.26 -17.18
CA GLY A 143 -4.93 10.81 -17.09
C GLY A 143 -5.04 10.12 -18.45
N ILE A 144 -5.95 10.57 -19.32
CA ILE A 144 -6.12 10.04 -20.67
C ILE A 144 -4.88 10.34 -21.53
N GLY A 145 -4.40 11.58 -21.53
CA GLY A 145 -3.25 12.01 -22.33
C GLY A 145 -1.96 11.29 -21.94
N SER A 146 -1.78 11.02 -20.65
CA SER A 146 -0.67 10.19 -20.17
C SER A 146 -0.83 8.71 -20.50
N ALA A 147 -2.06 8.16 -20.48
CA ALA A 147 -2.30 6.80 -20.93
C ALA A 147 -2.02 6.61 -22.43
N ILE A 148 -2.31 7.62 -23.25
CA ILE A 148 -1.99 7.62 -24.69
C ILE A 148 -0.47 7.75 -24.94
N GLY A 149 0.28 8.28 -23.96
CA GLY A 149 1.69 8.65 -24.13
C GLY A 149 1.90 10.02 -24.78
N THR A 150 0.85 10.84 -24.90
CA THR A 150 0.98 12.22 -25.41
C THR A 150 1.49 13.22 -24.38
N TRP A 151 1.28 12.96 -23.09
CA TRP A 151 1.75 13.82 -21.99
C TRP A 151 2.51 13.02 -20.96
N GLU A 152 3.68 13.52 -20.58
CA GLU A 152 4.45 12.97 -19.48
C GLU A 152 3.98 13.59 -18.17
N TYR A 153 3.30 12.79 -17.35
CA TYR A 153 2.98 13.15 -15.97
C TYR A 153 3.30 11.95 -15.08
N ASN A 154 4.27 12.13 -14.18
CA ASN A 154 4.74 11.04 -13.33
C ASN A 154 3.59 10.49 -12.48
N GLY A 155 3.46 9.16 -12.43
CA GLY A 155 2.41 8.47 -11.67
C GLY A 155 1.00 8.65 -12.21
N ALA A 156 0.77 9.25 -13.39
CA ALA A 156 -0.57 9.39 -13.97
C ALA A 156 -1.17 8.06 -14.47
N VAL A 157 -0.34 7.05 -14.69
CA VAL A 157 -0.74 5.67 -15.01
C VAL A 157 0.10 4.71 -14.18
N ILE A 158 -0.55 3.87 -13.37
CA ILE A 158 0.11 2.92 -12.47
C ILE A 158 -0.48 1.53 -12.71
N GLY A 159 0.36 0.56 -13.07
CA GLY A 159 -0.08 -0.82 -13.33
C GLY A 159 -1.17 -0.93 -14.41
N GLY A 160 -1.09 -0.10 -15.46
CA GLY A 160 -2.08 -0.03 -16.53
C GLY A 160 -3.41 0.64 -16.14
N ARG A 161 -3.48 1.29 -14.97
CA ARG A 161 -4.67 1.99 -14.47
C ARG A 161 -4.45 3.49 -14.53
N ILE A 162 -5.46 4.25 -14.96
CA ILE A 162 -5.38 5.71 -14.92
C ILE A 162 -5.53 6.18 -13.46
N SER A 163 -4.52 6.90 -12.98
CA SER A 163 -4.46 7.57 -11.66
C SER A 163 -4.41 9.08 -11.77
N SER A 164 -4.06 9.62 -12.95
CA SER A 164 -3.95 11.05 -13.24
C SER A 164 -3.12 11.82 -12.19
N THR A 165 -3.43 13.10 -11.97
CA THR A 165 -2.70 14.00 -11.08
C THR A 165 -2.76 13.58 -9.61
N PHE A 166 -3.71 12.74 -9.21
CA PHE A 166 -3.76 12.18 -7.86
C PHE A 166 -2.68 11.13 -7.60
N GLN A 167 -2.09 10.54 -8.66
CA GLN A 167 -1.14 9.43 -8.58
C GLN A 167 -1.66 8.20 -7.80
N TYR A 168 -2.96 8.14 -7.57
CA TYR A 168 -3.62 7.03 -6.89
C TYR A 168 -4.99 6.75 -7.53
N PRO A 169 -5.18 5.57 -8.16
CA PRO A 169 -6.35 5.34 -8.99
C PRO A 169 -7.66 5.24 -8.21
N ASN A 170 -7.63 4.82 -6.93
CA ASN A 170 -8.86 4.71 -6.13
C ASN A 170 -9.37 6.09 -5.70
N THR A 171 -8.48 7.02 -5.28
CA THR A 171 -8.85 8.41 -5.01
C THR A 171 -9.40 9.10 -6.24
N LEU A 172 -8.77 8.91 -7.42
CA LEU A 172 -9.28 9.46 -8.68
C LEU A 172 -10.69 8.94 -8.97
N ALA A 173 -10.95 7.64 -8.77
CA ALA A 173 -12.26 7.05 -8.98
C ALA A 173 -13.32 7.61 -8.03
N SER A 174 -12.99 7.76 -6.74
CA SER A 174 -13.86 8.37 -5.73
C SER A 174 -14.20 9.82 -6.08
N TYR A 175 -13.18 10.61 -6.47
CA TYR A 175 -13.35 11.98 -6.94
C TYR A 175 -14.24 12.07 -8.19
N LEU A 176 -13.93 11.32 -9.26
CA LEU A 176 -14.71 11.34 -10.50
C LEU A 176 -16.15 10.88 -10.31
N ALA A 177 -16.39 9.88 -9.45
CA ALA A 177 -17.74 9.45 -9.12
C ALA A 177 -18.54 10.55 -8.41
N ALA A 178 -17.94 11.22 -7.42
CA ALA A 178 -18.57 12.35 -6.74
C ALA A 178 -18.90 13.47 -7.74
N VAL A 179 -17.94 13.88 -8.59
CA VAL A 179 -18.14 14.97 -9.56
C VAL A 179 -19.09 14.57 -10.69
N PHE A 180 -19.15 13.29 -11.06
CA PHE A 180 -20.16 12.77 -11.98
C PHE A 180 -21.58 13.02 -11.45
N ILE A 181 -21.84 12.70 -10.18
CA ILE A 181 -23.14 12.95 -9.52
C ILE A 181 -23.49 14.44 -9.53
N LEU A 182 -22.51 15.30 -9.23
CA LEU A 182 -22.71 16.76 -9.27
C LEU A 182 -23.05 17.25 -10.69
N THR A 183 -22.36 16.71 -11.70
CA THR A 183 -22.58 17.06 -13.11
C THR A 183 -23.97 16.64 -13.58
N ILE A 184 -24.43 15.44 -13.22
CA ILE A 184 -25.81 14.99 -13.50
C ILE A 184 -26.84 15.96 -12.89
N GLY A 185 -26.60 16.41 -11.65
CA GLY A 185 -27.43 17.45 -11.01
C GLY A 185 -27.48 18.76 -11.79
N LEU A 186 -26.33 19.25 -12.26
CA LEU A 186 -26.25 20.47 -13.06
C LEU A 186 -26.97 20.33 -14.42
N ILE A 187 -26.96 19.14 -15.04
CA ILE A 187 -27.71 18.85 -16.27
C ILE A 187 -29.22 19.05 -16.04
N ILE A 188 -29.78 18.47 -14.97
CA ILE A 188 -31.23 18.53 -14.72
C ILE A 188 -31.71 19.90 -14.23
N MET A 189 -30.83 20.69 -13.63
CA MET A 189 -31.14 22.03 -13.13
C MET A 189 -31.11 23.13 -14.21
N THR A 190 -30.30 22.96 -15.26
CA THR A 190 -30.19 23.99 -16.29
C THR A 190 -31.30 23.85 -17.34
N GLU A 191 -31.89 24.97 -17.76
CA GLU A 191 -32.85 24.99 -18.87
C GLU A 191 -32.17 25.19 -20.22
N ASN A 192 -30.89 25.59 -20.24
CA ASN A 192 -30.16 25.83 -21.47
C ASN A 192 -29.68 24.52 -22.09
N ASN A 193 -30.30 24.13 -23.21
CA ASN A 193 -29.98 22.90 -23.95
C ASN A 193 -28.50 22.80 -24.36
N LYS A 194 -27.83 23.91 -24.68
CA LYS A 194 -26.40 23.91 -25.01
C LYS A 194 -25.55 23.60 -23.77
N LEU A 195 -25.95 24.13 -22.62
CA LEU A 195 -25.27 23.85 -21.36
C LEU A 195 -25.52 22.40 -20.91
N LYS A 196 -26.74 21.87 -21.12
CA LYS A 196 -27.03 20.44 -20.93
C LYS A 196 -26.08 19.57 -21.76
N ALA A 197 -25.89 19.91 -23.05
CA ALA A 197 -24.97 19.20 -23.93
C ALA A 197 -23.53 19.22 -23.43
N LEU A 198 -23.05 20.38 -22.96
CA LEU A 198 -21.71 20.51 -22.38
C LEU A 198 -21.55 19.62 -21.14
N TYR A 199 -22.48 19.70 -20.18
CA TYR A 199 -22.43 18.86 -19.00
C TYR A 199 -22.56 17.36 -19.32
N GLY A 200 -23.36 16.99 -20.32
CA GLY A 200 -23.45 15.60 -20.79
C GLY A 200 -22.14 15.09 -21.37
N ALA A 201 -21.41 15.92 -22.11
CA ALA A 201 -20.06 15.58 -22.55
C ALA A 201 -19.09 15.46 -21.37
N SER A 202 -19.17 16.37 -20.39
CA SER A 202 -18.33 16.33 -19.18
C SER A 202 -18.60 15.07 -18.34
N SER A 203 -19.85 14.71 -18.10
CA SER A 203 -20.22 13.52 -17.31
C SER A 203 -19.78 12.24 -18.00
N SER A 204 -19.90 12.15 -19.33
CA SER A 204 -19.42 11.01 -20.10
C SER A 204 -17.90 10.89 -20.08
N LEU A 205 -17.17 12.00 -20.16
CA LEU A 205 -15.70 12.00 -20.01
C LEU A 205 -15.28 11.51 -18.62
N MET A 206 -15.92 11.99 -17.56
CA MET A 206 -15.65 11.54 -16.19
C MET A 206 -15.93 10.05 -16.02
N LEU A 207 -17.06 9.57 -16.52
CA LEU A 207 -17.43 8.16 -16.43
C LEU A 207 -16.49 7.27 -17.26
N PHE A 208 -16.05 7.73 -18.42
CA PHE A 208 -15.05 7.06 -19.25
C PHE A 208 -13.72 6.90 -18.50
N THR A 209 -13.18 8.00 -17.94
CA THR A 209 -11.94 7.93 -17.15
C THR A 209 -12.11 7.10 -15.88
N PHE A 210 -13.27 7.21 -15.20
CA PHE A 210 -13.62 6.41 -14.03
C PHE A 210 -13.49 4.91 -14.30
N ILE A 211 -13.99 4.42 -15.44
CA ILE A 211 -13.88 3.01 -15.83
C ILE A 211 -12.41 2.61 -15.99
N LEU A 212 -11.59 3.46 -16.60
CA LEU A 212 -10.16 3.24 -16.82
C LEU A 212 -9.29 3.34 -15.56
N THR A 213 -9.86 3.79 -14.42
CA THR A 213 -9.17 3.69 -13.12
C THR A 213 -9.11 2.26 -12.59
N TYR A 214 -9.98 1.36 -13.08
CA TYR A 214 -10.13 -0.01 -12.58
C TYR A 214 -10.26 -0.11 -11.04
N SER A 215 -10.87 0.90 -10.39
CA SER A 215 -11.16 0.85 -8.95
C SER A 215 -12.39 -0.04 -8.67
N ARG A 216 -12.14 -1.29 -8.29
CA ARG A 216 -13.18 -2.31 -8.04
C ARG A 216 -14.13 -1.89 -6.91
N GLY A 217 -13.58 -1.31 -5.83
CA GLY A 217 -14.39 -0.77 -4.73
C GLY A 217 -15.36 0.29 -5.20
N MET A 218 -14.92 1.18 -6.10
CA MET A 218 -15.80 2.20 -6.67
C MET A 218 -16.81 1.67 -7.70
N TRP A 219 -16.47 0.61 -8.45
CA TRP A 219 -17.45 -0.05 -9.33
C TRP A 219 -18.63 -0.62 -8.55
N LEU A 220 -18.40 -1.08 -7.30
CA LEU A 220 -19.45 -1.52 -6.39
C LEU A 220 -20.19 -0.33 -5.73
N ILE A 221 -19.47 0.71 -5.33
CA ILE A 221 -20.06 1.87 -4.63
C ILE A 221 -20.91 2.73 -5.56
N LEU A 222 -20.48 2.98 -6.81
CA LEU A 222 -21.19 3.90 -7.72
C LEU A 222 -22.68 3.52 -7.92
N PRO A 223 -23.07 2.25 -8.18
CA PRO A 223 -24.47 1.84 -8.21
C PRO A 223 -25.26 2.18 -6.94
N ALA A 224 -24.66 1.99 -5.75
CA ALA A 224 -25.28 2.36 -4.49
C ALA A 224 -25.46 3.89 -4.37
N LEU A 225 -24.51 4.69 -4.87
CA LEU A 225 -24.65 6.15 -4.94
C LEU A 225 -25.76 6.59 -5.89
N LEU A 226 -25.88 5.94 -7.05
CA LEU A 226 -26.96 6.22 -8.00
C LEU A 226 -28.34 5.86 -7.41
N LEU A 227 -28.42 4.81 -6.58
CA LEU A 227 -29.63 4.47 -5.84
C LEU A 227 -29.98 5.56 -4.81
N ILE A 228 -29.00 6.06 -4.06
CA ILE A 228 -29.21 7.15 -3.09
C ILE A 228 -29.62 8.44 -3.81
N LEU A 229 -28.99 8.77 -4.94
CA LEU A 229 -29.40 9.89 -5.78
C LEU A 229 -30.85 9.71 -6.25
N PHE A 230 -31.23 8.52 -6.70
CA PHE A 230 -32.59 8.23 -7.14
C PHE A 230 -33.62 8.35 -6.01
N ILE A 231 -33.26 7.96 -4.79
CA ILE A 231 -34.12 8.11 -3.60
C ILE A 231 -34.30 9.59 -3.25
N THR A 232 -33.21 10.37 -3.29
CA THR A 232 -33.18 11.76 -2.82
C THR A 232 -33.66 12.79 -3.84
N ILE A 233 -33.54 12.52 -5.14
CA ILE A 233 -33.98 13.43 -6.21
C ILE A 233 -35.51 13.60 -6.23
N PRO A 234 -36.02 14.82 -6.49
CA PRO A 234 -37.46 15.07 -6.59
C PRO A 234 -38.17 14.11 -7.56
N ASN A 235 -39.36 13.60 -7.17
CA ASN A 235 -40.11 12.60 -7.94
C ASN A 235 -40.31 12.96 -9.42
N ARG A 236 -40.57 14.23 -9.73
CA ARG A 236 -40.74 14.73 -11.12
C ARG A 236 -39.46 14.65 -11.96
N ARG A 237 -38.28 14.61 -11.34
CA ARG A 237 -36.97 14.63 -12.00
C ARG A 237 -36.32 13.26 -12.09
N LYS A 238 -36.90 12.21 -11.49
CA LYS A 238 -36.28 10.87 -11.42
C LYS A 238 -36.02 10.24 -12.78
N LEU A 239 -37.03 10.22 -13.67
CA LEU A 239 -36.87 9.65 -15.02
C LEU A 239 -35.86 10.46 -15.86
N GLU A 240 -35.94 11.80 -15.80
CA GLU A 240 -34.99 12.68 -16.46
C GLU A 240 -33.55 12.38 -16.01
N THR A 241 -33.33 12.23 -14.71
CA THR A 241 -32.02 11.91 -14.11
C THR A 241 -31.50 10.56 -14.59
N ILE A 242 -32.32 9.51 -14.55
CA ILE A 242 -31.94 8.16 -15.00
C ILE A 242 -31.56 8.18 -16.48
N ILE A 243 -32.33 8.87 -17.32
CA ILE A 243 -32.03 8.93 -18.75
C ILE A 243 -30.68 9.59 -19.00
N TYR A 244 -30.33 10.67 -18.29
CA TYR A 244 -29.00 11.27 -18.44
C TYR A 244 -27.86 10.38 -17.94
N ILE A 245 -28.07 9.62 -16.84
CA ILE A 245 -27.10 8.62 -16.37
C ILE A 245 -26.89 7.53 -17.44
N ILE A 246 -27.97 6.96 -17.98
CA ILE A 246 -27.92 5.94 -19.03
C ILE A 246 -27.23 6.50 -20.29
N THR A 247 -27.52 7.75 -20.63
CA THR A 247 -26.91 8.45 -21.78
C THR A 247 -25.40 8.55 -21.65
N SER A 248 -24.89 8.89 -20.46
CA SER A 248 -23.45 8.85 -20.22
C SER A 248 -22.90 7.43 -20.26
N ALA A 249 -23.57 6.47 -19.61
CA ALA A 249 -23.09 5.09 -19.55
C ALA A 249 -23.02 4.41 -20.94
N ILE A 250 -24.06 4.56 -21.78
CA ILE A 250 -24.15 3.89 -23.08
C ILE A 250 -23.07 4.34 -24.06
N ILE A 251 -22.50 5.53 -23.87
CA ILE A 251 -21.40 6.05 -24.69
C ILE A 251 -20.05 5.75 -24.02
N SER A 252 -19.92 6.04 -22.72
CA SER A 252 -18.64 5.91 -22.02
C SER A 252 -18.18 4.46 -21.90
N ILE A 253 -19.07 3.51 -21.61
CA ILE A 253 -18.69 2.11 -21.36
C ILE A 253 -18.10 1.46 -22.63
N PRO A 254 -18.79 1.44 -23.79
CA PRO A 254 -18.22 0.81 -24.99
C PRO A 254 -16.94 1.50 -25.46
N LEU A 255 -16.89 2.83 -25.41
CA LEU A 255 -15.71 3.58 -25.86
C LEU A 255 -14.53 3.40 -24.92
N ALA A 256 -14.73 3.23 -23.60
CA ALA A 256 -13.65 2.92 -22.66
C ALA A 256 -13.01 1.56 -22.99
N PHE A 257 -13.83 0.54 -23.31
CA PHE A 257 -13.31 -0.76 -23.74
C PHE A 257 -12.61 -0.71 -25.09
N LEU A 258 -13.17 0.04 -26.05
CA LEU A 258 -12.53 0.25 -27.34
C LEU A 258 -11.19 0.96 -27.17
N PHE A 259 -11.14 2.03 -26.37
CA PHE A 259 -9.92 2.76 -26.05
C PHE A 259 -8.86 1.84 -25.44
N ASN A 260 -9.23 1.07 -24.42
CA ASN A 260 -8.28 0.16 -23.76
C ASN A 260 -7.76 -0.94 -24.69
N SER A 261 -8.62 -1.51 -25.54
CA SER A 261 -8.21 -2.56 -26.49
C SER A 261 -7.30 -2.05 -27.60
N LYS A 262 -7.32 -0.74 -27.88
CA LYS A 262 -6.48 -0.10 -28.89
C LYS A 262 -5.26 0.61 -28.33
N LEU A 263 -5.10 0.65 -27.00
CA LEU A 263 -4.07 1.44 -26.31
C LEU A 263 -2.64 1.16 -26.81
N SER A 264 -2.31 -0.12 -27.05
CA SER A 264 -0.99 -0.54 -27.54
C SER A 264 -0.77 -0.34 -29.05
N THR A 265 -1.84 -0.11 -29.82
CA THR A 265 -1.80 -0.14 -31.30
C THR A 265 -1.95 1.22 -31.95
N MET A 266 -2.74 2.14 -31.36
CA MET A 266 -3.19 3.34 -32.05
C MET A 266 -2.44 4.63 -31.67
N GLY A 267 -1.65 4.62 -30.59
CA GLY A 267 -0.93 5.80 -30.10
C GLY A 267 -1.83 7.05 -30.06
N SER A 268 -1.37 8.16 -30.64
CA SER A 268 -2.11 9.43 -30.68
C SER A 268 -3.48 9.38 -31.36
N GLY A 269 -3.75 8.39 -32.21
CA GLY A 269 -5.05 8.17 -32.85
C GLY A 269 -6.19 7.91 -31.85
N LEU A 270 -5.87 7.52 -30.62
CA LEU A 270 -6.84 7.30 -29.53
C LEU A 270 -7.59 8.57 -29.11
N TRP A 271 -7.03 9.76 -29.37
CA TRP A 271 -7.76 11.02 -29.17
C TRP A 271 -9.01 11.11 -30.04
N GLY A 272 -9.05 10.41 -31.18
CA GLY A 272 -10.26 10.30 -32.00
C GLY A 272 -11.42 9.61 -31.27
N ILE A 273 -11.14 8.59 -30.45
CA ILE A 273 -12.15 7.92 -29.61
C ILE A 273 -12.69 8.89 -28.55
N VAL A 274 -11.81 9.66 -27.92
CA VAL A 274 -12.16 10.65 -26.89
C VAL A 274 -12.97 11.80 -27.49
N LEU A 275 -12.59 12.29 -28.68
CA LEU A 275 -13.36 13.31 -29.40
C LEU A 275 -14.75 12.77 -29.81
N GLY A 276 -14.81 11.53 -30.30
CA GLY A 276 -16.06 10.84 -30.62
C GLY A 276 -16.97 10.72 -29.40
N LEU A 277 -16.42 10.34 -28.25
CA LEU A 277 -17.12 10.30 -26.94
C LEU A 277 -17.74 11.66 -26.60
N VAL A 278 -16.95 12.73 -26.66
CA VAL A 278 -17.38 14.09 -26.30
C VAL A 278 -18.49 14.58 -27.24
N VAL A 279 -18.30 14.44 -28.56
CA VAL A 279 -19.27 14.89 -29.56
C VAL A 279 -20.56 14.09 -29.50
N ALA A 280 -20.48 12.75 -29.46
CA ALA A 280 -21.65 11.89 -29.38
C ALA A 280 -22.46 12.16 -28.11
N SER A 281 -21.78 12.34 -26.97
CA SER A 281 -22.42 12.65 -25.69
C SER A 281 -23.11 14.00 -25.70
N ALA A 282 -22.48 15.03 -26.27
CA ALA A 282 -23.07 16.34 -26.42
C ALA A 282 -24.35 16.30 -27.29
N LEU A 283 -24.28 15.64 -28.44
CA LEU A 283 -25.39 15.52 -29.38
C LEU A 283 -26.56 14.72 -28.80
N LEU A 284 -26.29 13.57 -28.18
CA LEU A 284 -27.33 12.73 -27.59
C LEU A 284 -28.02 13.43 -26.41
N THR A 285 -27.23 14.07 -25.53
CA THR A 285 -27.75 14.86 -24.41
C THR A 285 -28.57 16.07 -24.89
N TYR A 286 -28.13 16.72 -25.97
CA TYR A 286 -28.89 17.79 -26.61
C TYR A 286 -30.22 17.28 -27.17
N GLY A 287 -30.25 16.12 -27.84
CA GLY A 287 -31.47 15.49 -28.32
C GLY A 287 -32.46 15.19 -27.18
N ILE A 288 -31.98 14.55 -26.11
CA ILE A 288 -32.78 14.23 -24.92
C ILE A 288 -33.32 15.49 -24.24
N SER A 289 -32.53 16.58 -24.22
CA SER A 289 -32.97 17.84 -23.64
C SER A 289 -34.26 18.40 -24.26
N LYS A 290 -34.53 18.08 -25.54
CA LYS A 290 -35.77 18.51 -26.23
C LYS A 290 -37.02 17.81 -25.73
N ILE A 291 -36.88 16.59 -25.22
CA ILE A 291 -37.99 15.80 -24.67
C ILE A 291 -38.01 15.79 -23.13
N ALA A 292 -37.04 16.44 -22.47
CA ALA A 292 -36.89 16.44 -21.01
C ALA A 292 -38.17 16.84 -20.25
N LYS A 293 -38.93 17.83 -20.75
CA LYS A 293 -40.21 18.22 -20.13
C LYS A 293 -41.25 17.08 -20.16
N LYS A 294 -41.31 16.32 -21.25
CA LYS A 294 -42.20 15.14 -21.34
C LYS A 294 -41.78 14.03 -20.37
N LEU A 295 -40.48 13.87 -20.14
CA LEU A 295 -39.96 12.89 -19.18
C LEU A 295 -40.39 13.22 -17.73
N GLN A 296 -40.61 14.49 -17.42
CA GLN A 296 -41.04 14.93 -16.09
C GLN A 296 -42.52 14.67 -15.81
N GLU A 297 -43.31 14.41 -16.85
CA GLU A 297 -44.75 14.10 -16.76
C GLU A 297 -45.02 12.62 -16.47
N VAL A 298 -44.02 11.75 -16.64
CA VAL A 298 -44.15 10.30 -16.43
C VAL A 298 -44.28 9.99 -14.94
N SER A 299 -45.30 9.20 -14.59
CA SER A 299 -45.52 8.78 -13.21
C SER A 299 -44.42 7.83 -12.72
N ILE A 300 -44.10 7.91 -11.42
CA ILE A 300 -43.08 7.05 -10.79
C ILE A 300 -43.41 5.55 -10.90
N LYS A 301 -44.70 5.19 -10.95
CA LYS A 301 -45.14 3.80 -11.11
C LYS A 301 -44.74 3.24 -12.48
N MET A 302 -44.97 4.01 -13.55
CA MET A 302 -44.58 3.62 -14.91
C MET A 302 -43.06 3.53 -15.05
N LEU A 303 -42.33 4.46 -14.39
CA LEU A 303 -40.86 4.41 -14.33
C LEU A 303 -40.36 3.12 -13.68
N LEU A 304 -40.91 2.71 -12.54
CA LEU A 304 -40.50 1.48 -11.85
C LEU A 304 -40.79 0.23 -12.69
N ILE A 305 -41.91 0.18 -13.42
CA ILE A 305 -42.22 -0.91 -14.36
C ILE A 305 -41.19 -0.96 -15.48
N PHE A 306 -40.86 0.18 -16.08
CA PHE A 306 -39.86 0.27 -17.15
C PHE A 306 -38.46 -0.14 -16.68
N ILE A 307 -38.03 0.30 -15.49
CA ILE A 307 -36.77 -0.14 -14.88
C ILE A 307 -36.81 -1.65 -14.63
N GLY A 308 -37.92 -2.20 -14.13
CA GLY A 308 -38.07 -3.65 -13.94
C GLY A 308 -37.87 -4.43 -15.23
N ILE A 309 -38.46 -3.97 -16.34
CA ILE A 309 -38.25 -4.57 -17.67
C ILE A 309 -36.79 -4.46 -18.11
N LEU A 310 -36.16 -3.30 -17.94
CA LEU A 310 -34.75 -3.11 -18.28
C LEU A 310 -33.83 -3.99 -17.45
N VAL A 311 -34.11 -4.21 -16.18
CA VAL A 311 -33.33 -5.11 -15.31
C VAL A 311 -33.48 -6.54 -15.79
N VAL A 312 -34.69 -7.00 -16.11
CA VAL A 312 -34.91 -8.35 -16.67
C VAL A 312 -34.16 -8.51 -18.00
N LEU A 313 -34.25 -7.51 -18.88
CA LEU A 313 -33.54 -7.52 -20.16
C LEU A 313 -32.01 -7.50 -19.95
N PHE A 314 -31.51 -6.69 -19.02
CA PHE A 314 -30.10 -6.63 -18.69
C PHE A 314 -29.60 -7.96 -18.13
N VAL A 315 -30.34 -8.59 -17.20
CA VAL A 315 -30.02 -9.91 -16.66
C VAL A 315 -30.02 -10.94 -17.78
N ALA A 316 -31.01 -10.92 -18.68
CA ALA A 316 -31.03 -11.82 -19.84
C ALA A 316 -29.81 -11.62 -20.76
N LEU A 317 -29.48 -10.37 -21.10
CA LEU A 317 -28.32 -10.03 -21.94
C LEU A 317 -26.99 -10.35 -21.26
N ALA A 318 -26.88 -10.09 -19.96
CA ALA A 318 -25.69 -10.40 -19.17
C ALA A 318 -25.51 -11.92 -19.06
N SER A 319 -26.59 -12.68 -18.84
CA SER A 319 -26.56 -14.13 -18.88
C SER A 319 -26.10 -14.64 -20.24
N VAL A 320 -26.65 -14.12 -21.34
CA VAL A 320 -26.18 -14.47 -22.70
C VAL A 320 -24.71 -14.11 -22.88
N ALA A 321 -24.27 -12.94 -22.41
CA ALA A 321 -22.88 -12.52 -22.51
C ALA A 321 -21.92 -13.39 -21.68
N LEU A 322 -22.36 -13.86 -20.51
CA LEU A 322 -21.62 -14.72 -19.59
C LEU A 322 -21.68 -16.21 -19.97
N THR A 323 -22.54 -16.61 -20.91
CA THR A 323 -22.60 -18.00 -21.40
C THR A 323 -22.07 -18.15 -22.82
N THR A 324 -22.02 -17.07 -23.62
CA THR A 324 -21.55 -17.15 -25.00
C THR A 324 -20.02 -17.08 -25.07
N THR A 325 -19.39 -18.22 -25.25
CA THR A 325 -17.95 -18.37 -25.49
C THR A 325 -17.65 -18.49 -27.00
N THR A 326 -16.39 -18.29 -27.36
CA THR A 326 -15.84 -18.45 -28.71
C THR A 326 -14.43 -19.02 -28.60
N SER A 327 -13.88 -19.48 -29.73
CA SER A 327 -12.48 -19.89 -29.81
C SER A 327 -11.51 -18.80 -29.37
N LEU A 328 -10.41 -19.22 -28.74
CA LEU A 328 -9.34 -18.35 -28.28
C LEU A 328 -8.17 -18.44 -29.25
N THR A 329 -7.93 -17.36 -29.99
CA THR A 329 -6.75 -17.21 -30.84
C THR A 329 -5.69 -16.37 -30.14
N LEU A 330 -4.48 -16.90 -30.05
CA LEU A 330 -3.26 -16.24 -29.58
C LEU A 330 -2.29 -16.14 -30.77
N ASN A 331 -1.86 -14.92 -31.07
CA ASN A 331 -0.90 -14.63 -32.14
C ASN A 331 0.31 -13.96 -31.54
N ASN A 332 1.51 -14.38 -31.95
CA ASN A 332 2.74 -13.70 -31.61
C ASN A 332 3.39 -13.06 -32.85
N ASP A 333 2.81 -11.94 -33.27
CA ASP A 333 3.22 -11.18 -34.46
C ASP A 333 4.48 -10.30 -34.21
N THR A 334 5.26 -10.58 -33.17
CA THR A 334 6.48 -9.83 -32.82
C THR A 334 7.71 -10.36 -33.52
N THR A 335 8.78 -9.55 -33.56
CA THR A 335 10.10 -9.95 -34.08
C THR A 335 10.91 -10.79 -33.09
N GLU A 336 10.48 -10.84 -31.83
CA GLU A 336 11.12 -11.58 -30.74
C GLU A 336 10.11 -12.52 -30.08
N ASP A 337 10.60 -13.60 -29.47
CA ASP A 337 9.76 -14.55 -28.73
C ASP A 337 9.16 -13.88 -27.49
N LYS A 338 7.86 -14.06 -27.29
CA LYS A 338 7.11 -13.42 -26.22
C LYS A 338 5.91 -14.24 -25.82
N TRP A 339 5.74 -14.41 -24.50
CA TRP A 339 4.57 -15.07 -23.94
C TRP A 339 3.31 -14.26 -24.19
N THR A 340 2.33 -14.92 -24.82
CA THR A 340 0.93 -14.53 -24.81
C THR A 340 0.14 -15.65 -24.15
N SER A 341 -0.62 -15.31 -23.10
CA SER A 341 -1.22 -16.30 -22.20
C SER A 341 -2.65 -15.90 -21.85
N VAL A 342 -3.53 -16.89 -21.80
CA VAL A 342 -4.85 -16.77 -21.16
C VAL A 342 -4.97 -17.81 -20.07
N VAL A 343 -5.43 -17.39 -18.90
CA VAL A 343 -5.48 -18.21 -17.69
C VAL A 343 -6.94 -18.49 -17.33
N ARG A 344 -7.25 -19.73 -16.97
CA ARG A 344 -8.57 -20.14 -16.49
C ARG A 344 -8.44 -20.84 -15.14
N ASN A 345 -9.06 -20.24 -14.12
CA ASN A 345 -9.25 -20.86 -12.83
C ASN A 345 -10.52 -21.72 -12.83
N ILE A 346 -10.38 -22.95 -12.40
CA ILE A 346 -11.43 -23.98 -12.37
C ILE A 346 -11.63 -24.34 -10.91
N LYS A 347 -12.80 -23.96 -10.39
CA LYS A 347 -13.29 -24.36 -9.07
C LYS A 347 -14.13 -25.64 -9.19
N ASP A 348 -14.43 -26.23 -8.05
CA ASP A 348 -15.26 -27.44 -7.90
C ASP A 348 -14.54 -28.70 -8.40
N ILE A 349 -13.27 -28.82 -8.02
CA ILE A 349 -12.40 -29.97 -8.27
C ILE A 349 -12.09 -30.61 -6.91
N PHE A 350 -12.19 -31.93 -6.83
CA PHE A 350 -11.96 -32.66 -5.58
C PHE A 350 -10.49 -33.12 -5.47
N PRO A 351 -9.92 -33.14 -4.25
CA PRO A 351 -8.60 -33.74 -4.00
C PRO A 351 -8.60 -35.24 -4.27
N GLU A 352 -7.43 -35.78 -4.66
CA GLU A 352 -7.18 -37.22 -4.85
C GLU A 352 -8.09 -37.93 -5.88
N GLU A 353 -8.64 -37.20 -6.84
CA GLU A 353 -9.50 -37.73 -7.90
C GLU A 353 -8.80 -37.70 -9.27
N GLU A 354 -9.16 -38.63 -10.14
CA GLU A 354 -8.63 -38.72 -11.51
C GLU A 354 -9.49 -37.94 -12.51
N TYR A 355 -8.86 -37.02 -13.24
CA TYR A 355 -9.50 -36.17 -14.25
C TYR A 355 -8.82 -36.31 -15.61
N GLU A 356 -9.56 -35.97 -16.66
CA GLU A 356 -9.07 -35.85 -18.03
C GLU A 356 -9.37 -34.45 -18.59
N LEU A 357 -8.33 -33.73 -18.99
CA LEU A 357 -8.42 -32.45 -19.70
C LEU A 357 -8.31 -32.70 -21.21
N ILE A 358 -9.38 -32.38 -21.93
CA ILE A 358 -9.44 -32.45 -23.40
C ILE A 358 -9.34 -31.03 -23.97
N VAL A 359 -8.37 -30.77 -24.84
CA VAL A 359 -8.18 -29.46 -25.51
C VAL A 359 -8.02 -29.65 -27.02
N LYS A 360 -8.91 -29.04 -27.80
CA LYS A 360 -8.81 -29.03 -29.27
C LYS A 360 -8.21 -27.72 -29.76
N TYR A 361 -7.31 -27.81 -30.75
CA TYR A 361 -6.61 -26.64 -31.25
C TYR A 361 -6.25 -26.75 -32.74
N THR A 362 -6.05 -25.57 -33.35
CA THR A 362 -5.49 -25.39 -34.69
C THR A 362 -4.47 -24.25 -34.66
N GLY A 363 -3.43 -24.30 -35.46
CA GLY A 363 -2.40 -23.26 -35.45
C GLY A 363 -1.52 -23.28 -36.69
N THR A 364 -0.60 -22.33 -36.73
CA THR A 364 0.35 -22.16 -37.83
C THR A 364 1.76 -21.99 -37.30
N ASN A 365 2.67 -22.82 -37.82
CA ASN A 365 4.09 -22.78 -37.55
C ASN A 365 4.92 -22.51 -38.83
N PRO A 366 4.94 -21.28 -39.35
CA PRO A 366 5.57 -20.99 -40.64
C PRO A 366 7.10 -21.13 -40.64
N GLU A 367 7.73 -21.06 -39.46
CA GLU A 367 9.20 -21.09 -39.30
C GLU A 367 9.71 -22.37 -38.61
N ASP A 368 8.89 -23.43 -38.55
CA ASP A 368 9.22 -24.73 -37.93
C ASP A 368 9.80 -24.60 -36.51
N LYS A 369 9.17 -23.75 -35.70
CA LYS A 369 9.52 -23.54 -34.29
C LYS A 369 9.20 -24.80 -33.47
N PRO A 370 9.81 -24.99 -32.29
CA PRO A 370 9.61 -26.20 -31.49
C PRO A 370 8.15 -26.56 -31.14
N HIS A 371 7.25 -25.57 -31.03
CA HIS A 371 5.82 -25.81 -30.83
C HIS A 371 4.98 -24.59 -31.24
N ILE A 372 3.71 -24.79 -31.56
CA ILE A 372 2.75 -23.69 -31.84
C ILE A 372 2.08 -23.12 -30.59
N GLY A 373 2.07 -23.87 -29.49
CA GLY A 373 1.46 -23.43 -28.23
C GLY A 373 1.79 -24.37 -27.08
N ILE A 374 1.43 -23.95 -25.87
CA ILE A 374 1.63 -24.74 -24.65
C ILE A 374 0.35 -24.73 -23.83
N VAL A 375 -0.05 -25.89 -23.32
CA VAL A 375 -1.06 -26.01 -22.26
C VAL A 375 -0.35 -26.33 -20.96
N ARG A 376 -0.45 -25.43 -19.97
CA ARG A 376 0.11 -25.67 -18.62
C ARG A 376 -1.02 -25.85 -17.62
N LEU A 377 -1.00 -26.98 -16.93
CA LEU A 377 -1.95 -27.32 -15.88
C LEU A 377 -1.28 -27.24 -14.51
N TYR A 378 -1.91 -26.51 -13.60
CA TYR A 378 -1.50 -26.40 -12.21
C TYR A 378 -2.65 -26.76 -11.27
N GLY A 379 -2.31 -27.39 -10.15
CA GLY A 379 -3.16 -27.45 -8.98
C GLY A 379 -3.05 -26.17 -8.16
N VAL A 380 -4.16 -25.71 -7.59
CA VAL A 380 -4.21 -24.54 -6.72
C VAL A 380 -4.46 -25.01 -5.30
N ARG A 381 -3.49 -24.81 -4.40
CA ARG A 381 -3.67 -25.04 -2.95
C ARG A 381 -3.52 -23.74 -2.17
N LEU A 382 -4.08 -23.71 -0.97
CA LEU A 382 -3.83 -22.63 -0.03
C LEU A 382 -2.83 -23.07 1.03
N GLU A 383 -1.75 -22.31 1.16
CA GLU A 383 -0.77 -22.47 2.22
C GLU A 383 -0.58 -21.10 2.88
N ASN A 384 -0.80 -21.00 4.19
CA ASN A 384 -0.72 -19.72 4.94
C ASN A 384 -1.58 -18.58 4.36
N ASN A 385 -2.77 -18.91 3.84
CA ASN A 385 -3.67 -18.00 3.10
C ASN A 385 -3.10 -17.45 1.78
N GLU A 386 -1.98 -17.97 1.27
CA GLU A 386 -1.48 -17.66 -0.08
C GLU A 386 -1.84 -18.79 -1.06
N GLU A 387 -2.19 -18.42 -2.29
CA GLU A 387 -2.38 -19.40 -3.37
C GLU A 387 -1.01 -19.89 -3.86
N LYS A 388 -0.73 -21.17 -3.68
CA LYS A 388 0.38 -21.84 -4.33
C LYS A 388 -0.09 -22.66 -5.53
N LEU A 389 0.77 -22.69 -6.55
CA LEU A 389 0.54 -23.42 -7.78
C LEU A 389 1.47 -24.61 -7.84
N ASP A 390 0.93 -25.82 -7.74
CA ASP A 390 1.68 -27.03 -7.93
C ASP A 390 1.57 -27.43 -9.39
N ARG A 391 2.71 -27.60 -10.07
CA ARG A 391 2.72 -28.01 -11.47
C ARG A 391 2.15 -29.42 -11.57
N ILE A 392 1.12 -29.60 -12.37
CA ILE A 392 0.59 -30.91 -12.73
C ILE A 392 1.27 -31.37 -14.02
N GLU A 393 1.07 -30.67 -15.14
CA GLU A 393 1.65 -31.07 -16.42
C GLU A 393 1.78 -29.91 -17.40
N PHE A 394 2.85 -29.88 -18.21
CA PHE A 394 3.05 -28.90 -19.29
C PHE A 394 3.19 -29.63 -20.62
N VAL A 395 2.31 -29.31 -21.58
CA VAL A 395 2.30 -30.00 -22.86
C VAL A 395 2.57 -29.01 -23.99
N ASN A 396 3.61 -29.30 -24.77
CA ASN A 396 3.93 -28.58 -26.00
C ASN A 396 3.05 -29.11 -27.14
N LEU A 397 2.43 -28.20 -27.87
CA LEU A 397 1.57 -28.53 -29.01
C LEU A 397 2.38 -28.33 -30.29
N GLU A 398 2.86 -29.41 -30.91
CA GLU A 398 3.78 -29.36 -32.06
C GLU A 398 3.03 -29.38 -33.40
N GLU A 399 1.92 -30.11 -33.48
CA GLU A 399 1.13 -30.26 -34.70
C GLU A 399 0.30 -29.00 -35.02
N ASN A 400 0.10 -28.70 -36.30
CA ASN A 400 -0.72 -27.54 -36.73
C ASN A 400 -2.23 -27.71 -36.43
N GLN A 401 -2.69 -28.92 -36.09
CA GLN A 401 -4.04 -29.19 -35.63
C GLN A 401 -4.01 -30.49 -34.83
N GLY A 402 -4.71 -30.53 -33.69
CA GLY A 402 -4.74 -31.72 -32.86
C GLY A 402 -5.75 -31.64 -31.72
N GLU A 403 -5.82 -32.73 -30.98
CA GLU A 403 -6.59 -32.87 -29.75
C GLU A 403 -5.65 -33.39 -28.67
N LEU A 404 -5.49 -32.59 -27.62
CA LEU A 404 -4.74 -32.97 -26.43
C LEU A 404 -5.68 -33.66 -25.46
N ASN A 405 -5.39 -34.92 -25.12
CA ASN A 405 -6.07 -35.68 -24.07
C ASN A 405 -5.09 -35.91 -22.92
N LEU A 406 -5.24 -35.14 -21.85
CA LEU A 406 -4.34 -35.15 -20.70
C LEU A 406 -5.04 -35.74 -19.48
N SER A 407 -4.67 -36.95 -19.10
CA SER A 407 -5.08 -37.56 -17.83
C SER A 407 -4.18 -37.11 -16.67
N PHE A 408 -4.76 -36.74 -15.53
CA PHE A 408 -4.02 -36.36 -14.33
C PHE A 408 -4.78 -36.71 -13.05
N THR A 409 -4.07 -36.80 -11.92
CA THR A 409 -4.65 -36.99 -10.58
C THR A 409 -4.40 -35.73 -9.76
N THR A 410 -5.40 -35.29 -8.99
CA THR A 410 -5.25 -34.13 -8.10
C THR A 410 -4.51 -34.51 -6.82
N LEU A 411 -3.67 -33.59 -6.33
CA LEU A 411 -2.96 -33.76 -5.05
C LEU A 411 -3.92 -33.65 -3.86
N ASP A 412 -3.46 -34.09 -2.68
CA ASP A 412 -4.15 -33.81 -1.42
C ASP A 412 -4.27 -32.27 -1.24
N ASN A 413 -5.27 -31.80 -0.48
CA ASN A 413 -5.47 -30.38 -0.15
C ASN A 413 -5.69 -29.36 -1.31
N ILE A 414 -5.96 -29.82 -2.55
CA ILE A 414 -6.26 -28.93 -3.68
C ILE A 414 -7.61 -28.20 -3.53
N GLU A 415 -7.67 -26.91 -3.89
CA GLU A 415 -8.92 -26.12 -3.93
C GLU A 415 -9.45 -25.88 -5.36
N GLY A 416 -8.64 -26.16 -6.37
CA GLY A 416 -9.02 -25.99 -7.77
C GLY A 416 -7.87 -26.20 -8.74
N LEU A 417 -8.13 -26.00 -10.03
CA LEU A 417 -7.13 -26.09 -11.09
C LEU A 417 -6.93 -24.73 -11.76
N ARG A 418 -5.72 -24.51 -12.28
CA ARG A 418 -5.39 -23.35 -13.11
C ARG A 418 -4.79 -23.84 -14.42
N VAL A 419 -5.49 -23.53 -15.51
CA VAL A 419 -5.06 -23.90 -16.88
C VAL A 419 -4.56 -22.65 -17.59
N TYR A 420 -3.36 -22.72 -18.14
CA TYR A 420 -2.79 -21.70 -19.01
C TYR A 420 -2.85 -22.20 -20.45
N PHE A 421 -3.33 -21.33 -21.33
CA PHE A 421 -3.30 -21.48 -22.77
C PHE A 421 -2.30 -20.46 -23.31
N ASP A 422 -1.20 -20.94 -23.88
CA ASP A 422 -0.05 -20.10 -24.20
C ASP A 422 0.37 -20.17 -25.67
N ASN A 423 1.02 -19.11 -26.13
CA ASN A 423 1.76 -19.01 -27.38
C ASN A 423 3.02 -18.15 -27.15
N TYR A 424 4.19 -18.65 -27.55
CA TYR A 424 5.49 -18.09 -27.15
C TYR A 424 6.38 -17.66 -28.32
N TYR A 425 6.51 -18.48 -29.37
CA TYR A 425 7.46 -18.20 -30.44
C TYR A 425 6.97 -17.12 -31.40
N SER A 426 7.87 -16.26 -31.87
CA SER A 426 7.57 -15.26 -32.91
C SER A 426 7.01 -15.93 -34.18
N SER A 427 6.13 -15.23 -34.90
CA SER A 427 5.51 -15.69 -36.14
C SER A 427 4.59 -16.91 -35.99
N THR A 428 4.28 -17.37 -34.78
CA THR A 428 3.35 -18.48 -34.54
C THR A 428 1.96 -17.97 -34.14
N SER A 429 0.94 -18.78 -34.45
CA SER A 429 -0.45 -18.54 -34.06
C SER A 429 -1.10 -19.85 -33.66
N ILE A 430 -1.88 -19.83 -32.58
CA ILE A 430 -2.68 -20.97 -32.13
C ILE A 430 -4.08 -20.52 -31.74
N THR A 431 -5.07 -21.30 -32.16
CA THR A 431 -6.48 -21.15 -31.87
C THR A 431 -6.96 -22.38 -31.11
N TYR A 432 -7.26 -22.20 -29.83
CA TYR A 432 -7.95 -23.18 -29.01
C TYR A 432 -9.45 -23.11 -29.32
N THR A 433 -10.05 -24.22 -29.72
CA THR A 433 -11.46 -24.29 -30.14
C THR A 433 -12.37 -24.78 -29.03
N GLU A 434 -11.94 -25.81 -28.29
CA GLU A 434 -12.68 -26.42 -27.20
C GLU A 434 -11.70 -26.81 -26.08
N ALA A 435 -12.14 -26.70 -24.82
CA ALA A 435 -11.42 -27.21 -23.67
C ALA A 435 -12.42 -27.67 -22.60
N SER A 436 -12.30 -28.90 -22.14
CA SER A 436 -13.25 -29.51 -21.20
C SER A 436 -12.53 -30.44 -20.22
N ILE A 437 -13.07 -30.53 -19.00
CA ILE A 437 -12.61 -31.47 -17.97
C ILE A 437 -13.69 -32.54 -17.77
N PHE A 438 -13.26 -33.79 -17.82
CA PHE A 438 -14.05 -34.97 -17.52
C PHE A 438 -13.51 -35.64 -16.27
N ASP A 439 -14.39 -36.28 -15.53
CA ASP A 439 -14.01 -37.26 -14.52
C ASP A 439 -13.60 -38.55 -15.23
N LYS A 440 -12.38 -39.03 -14.95
CA LYS A 440 -11.80 -40.14 -15.71
C LYS A 440 -12.41 -41.49 -15.33
N THR A 441 -12.93 -41.61 -14.11
CA THR A 441 -13.52 -42.84 -13.58
C THR A 441 -14.95 -43.06 -14.09
N THR A 442 -15.72 -41.97 -14.17
CA THR A 442 -17.14 -41.99 -14.55
C THR A 442 -17.38 -41.57 -16.00
N GLY A 443 -16.43 -40.87 -16.62
CA GLY A 443 -16.59 -40.26 -17.94
C GLY A 443 -17.54 -39.07 -17.97
N GLU A 444 -17.97 -38.56 -16.80
CA GLU A 444 -18.89 -37.43 -16.71
C GLU A 444 -18.19 -36.11 -17.03
N LEU A 445 -18.84 -35.25 -17.81
CA LEU A 445 -18.36 -33.89 -18.07
C LEU A 445 -18.49 -33.06 -16.79
N ILE A 446 -17.37 -32.73 -16.18
CA ILE A 446 -17.32 -31.87 -14.99
C ILE A 446 -17.51 -30.42 -15.38
N LYS A 447 -16.77 -29.95 -16.39
CA LYS A 447 -16.82 -28.53 -16.78
C LYS A 447 -16.29 -28.28 -18.19
N GLU A 448 -17.05 -27.51 -18.97
CA GLU A 448 -16.52 -26.82 -20.15
C GLU A 448 -15.73 -25.58 -19.72
N ILE A 449 -14.48 -25.49 -20.14
CA ILE A 449 -13.59 -24.37 -19.83
C ILE A 449 -13.90 -23.24 -20.82
N PRO A 450 -14.37 -22.07 -20.36
CA PRO A 450 -14.70 -20.97 -21.26
C PRO A 450 -13.43 -20.33 -21.82
N LEU A 451 -12.99 -20.71 -23.02
CA LEU A 451 -11.74 -20.24 -23.62
C LEU A 451 -11.69 -18.72 -23.83
N LYS A 452 -12.75 -18.11 -24.38
CA LYS A 452 -12.89 -16.66 -24.53
C LYS A 452 -14.36 -16.27 -24.56
N PHE A 453 -14.77 -15.28 -23.77
CA PHE A 453 -16.13 -14.75 -23.85
C PHE A 453 -16.29 -13.85 -25.06
N LYS A 454 -17.33 -14.08 -25.87
CA LYS A 454 -17.54 -13.34 -27.11
C LYS A 454 -17.79 -11.85 -26.89
N TYR A 455 -18.47 -11.52 -25.78
CA TYR A 455 -18.94 -10.17 -25.50
C TYR A 455 -18.25 -9.51 -24.29
N ILE A 456 -17.39 -10.23 -23.57
CA ILE A 456 -16.70 -9.73 -22.37
C ILE A 456 -15.19 -9.65 -22.68
N PRO A 457 -14.60 -8.45 -22.70
CA PRO A 457 -13.16 -8.29 -22.82
C PRO A 457 -12.38 -9.09 -21.77
N GLU A 458 -11.28 -9.72 -22.20
CA GLU A 458 -10.46 -10.60 -21.36
C GLU A 458 -9.97 -9.92 -20.08
N ASN A 459 -9.60 -8.64 -20.16
CA ASN A 459 -9.20 -7.85 -19.01
C ASN A 459 -10.30 -7.74 -17.94
N ILE A 460 -11.58 -7.64 -18.33
CA ILE A 460 -12.68 -7.59 -17.38
C ILE A 460 -12.88 -8.96 -16.74
N TYR A 461 -12.83 -10.02 -17.54
CA TYR A 461 -12.98 -11.38 -17.04
C TYR A 461 -11.87 -11.73 -16.05
N ASN A 462 -10.62 -11.42 -16.37
CA ASN A 462 -9.48 -11.56 -15.46
C ASN A 462 -9.65 -10.72 -14.19
N ARG A 463 -10.29 -9.54 -14.30
CA ARG A 463 -10.67 -8.75 -13.11
C ARG A 463 -11.77 -9.43 -12.29
N PHE A 464 -12.82 -9.96 -12.90
CA PHE A 464 -13.85 -10.73 -12.17
C PHE A 464 -13.30 -11.97 -11.50
N GLN A 465 -12.44 -12.74 -12.18
CA GLN A 465 -11.76 -13.88 -11.59
C GLN A 465 -10.84 -13.48 -10.42
N SER A 466 -10.23 -12.30 -10.48
CA SER A 466 -9.40 -11.77 -9.39
C SER A 466 -10.18 -11.01 -8.31
N ILE A 467 -11.51 -10.87 -8.40
CA ILE A 467 -12.37 -10.44 -7.27
C ILE A 467 -12.56 -11.67 -6.36
N SER A 468 -11.47 -12.08 -5.73
CA SER A 468 -11.44 -13.03 -4.63
C SER A 468 -10.93 -12.28 -3.40
N THR A 469 -11.49 -12.56 -2.22
CA THR A 469 -11.02 -12.01 -0.94
C THR A 469 -9.57 -12.40 -0.61
N LYS A 470 -8.98 -13.30 -1.41
CA LYS A 470 -7.59 -13.78 -1.32
C LYS A 470 -6.57 -12.95 -2.10
N GLU A 471 -6.93 -11.80 -2.67
CA GLU A 471 -5.97 -10.94 -3.37
C GLU A 471 -4.97 -10.29 -2.39
N ARG A 472 -3.68 -10.28 -2.74
CA ARG A 472 -2.56 -9.71 -1.94
C ARG A 472 -2.84 -8.30 -1.39
N SER A 473 -3.52 -7.43 -2.14
CA SER A 473 -3.87 -6.07 -1.68
C SER A 473 -5.03 -6.04 -0.67
N SER A 474 -5.99 -6.95 -0.77
CA SER A 474 -7.10 -7.07 0.19
C SER A 474 -6.65 -7.78 1.47
N GLN A 475 -5.81 -8.81 1.36
CA GLN A 475 -5.19 -9.47 2.51
C GLN A 475 -4.29 -8.53 3.31
N ALA A 476 -3.50 -7.69 2.62
CA ALA A 476 -2.70 -6.66 3.28
C ALA A 476 -3.57 -5.70 4.12
N ARG A 477 -4.71 -5.23 3.57
CA ARG A 477 -5.64 -4.37 4.34
C ARG A 477 -6.23 -5.07 5.57
N LEU A 478 -6.56 -6.36 5.48
CA LEU A 478 -7.05 -7.12 6.64
C LEU A 478 -5.98 -7.21 7.73
N ALA A 479 -4.71 -7.41 7.36
CA ALA A 479 -3.61 -7.35 8.31
C ALA A 479 -3.49 -5.97 8.95
N PHE A 480 -3.57 -4.89 8.14
CA PHE A 480 -3.53 -3.51 8.67
C PHE A 480 -4.66 -3.27 9.67
N TYR A 481 -5.85 -3.80 9.42
CA TYR A 481 -6.98 -3.66 10.33
C TYR A 481 -6.74 -4.42 11.63
N LYS A 482 -6.27 -5.68 11.55
CA LYS A 482 -5.93 -6.49 12.73
C LYS A 482 -4.86 -5.80 13.58
N ASP A 483 -3.80 -5.31 12.95
CA ASP A 483 -2.68 -4.65 13.63
C ASP A 483 -3.10 -3.28 14.17
N GLY A 484 -3.95 -2.55 13.45
CA GLY A 484 -4.57 -1.32 13.95
C GLY A 484 -5.46 -1.53 15.18
N PHE A 485 -6.17 -2.66 15.27
CA PHE A 485 -6.90 -3.01 16.49
C PHE A 485 -6.00 -3.35 17.67
N LYS A 486 -4.78 -3.86 17.45
CA LYS A 486 -3.78 -4.02 18.51
C LYS A 486 -3.38 -2.66 19.09
N VAL A 487 -3.11 -1.67 18.22
CA VAL A 487 -2.84 -0.28 18.65
C VAL A 487 -4.02 0.31 19.43
N ILE A 488 -5.26 0.14 18.93
CA ILE A 488 -6.47 0.65 19.61
C ILE A 488 -6.67 0.01 20.97
N LYS A 489 -6.33 -1.27 21.14
CA LYS A 489 -6.46 -1.96 22.43
C LYS A 489 -5.60 -1.31 23.52
N GLU A 490 -4.44 -0.76 23.14
CA GLU A 490 -3.54 -0.05 24.06
C GLU A 490 -3.93 1.41 24.25
N TYR A 491 -4.42 2.09 23.20
CA TYR A 491 -4.77 3.51 23.22
C TYR A 491 -6.25 3.81 22.85
N PRO A 492 -7.26 3.21 23.52
CA PRO A 492 -8.64 3.24 23.02
C PRO A 492 -9.34 4.59 23.16
N ILE A 493 -8.99 5.36 24.20
CA ILE A 493 -9.77 6.53 24.65
C ILE A 493 -9.35 7.81 23.94
N LEU A 494 -8.08 8.20 24.12
CA LEU A 494 -7.51 9.41 23.53
C LEU A 494 -6.81 9.14 22.20
N GLY A 495 -6.49 7.88 21.89
CA GLY A 495 -5.64 7.55 20.76
C GLY A 495 -4.17 7.83 21.06
N THR A 496 -3.36 7.78 20.01
CA THR A 496 -1.90 7.88 20.04
C THR A 496 -1.40 9.25 19.58
N GLY A 497 -2.29 10.13 19.13
CA GLY A 497 -1.96 11.41 18.50
C GLY A 497 -1.99 11.34 16.98
N GLY A 498 -2.11 12.50 16.32
CA GLY A 498 -2.04 12.58 14.86
C GLY A 498 -0.75 11.96 14.31
N GLY A 499 -0.86 11.12 13.27
CA GLY A 499 0.26 10.36 12.72
C GLY A 499 0.70 9.14 13.56
N GLY A 500 -0.08 8.77 14.56
CA GLY A 500 0.22 7.63 15.42
C GLY A 500 0.21 6.29 14.70
N TRP A 501 -0.61 6.10 13.64
CA TRP A 501 -0.51 4.92 12.77
C TRP A 501 0.89 4.78 12.18
N LEU A 502 1.36 5.81 11.45
CA LEU A 502 2.68 5.83 10.80
C LEU A 502 3.82 5.58 11.79
N THR A 503 3.64 6.00 13.04
CA THR A 503 4.66 5.90 14.09
C THR A 503 4.72 4.52 14.74
N LEU A 504 3.56 3.88 14.97
CA LEU A 504 3.49 2.71 15.85
C LEU A 504 3.20 1.39 15.15
N TYR A 505 2.61 1.39 13.94
CA TYR A 505 2.11 0.14 13.34
C TYR A 505 3.18 -0.94 13.22
N GLN A 506 4.45 -0.54 13.07
CA GLN A 506 5.60 -1.43 12.94
C GLN A 506 5.89 -2.24 14.20
N MET A 507 5.47 -1.78 15.38
CA MET A 507 5.58 -2.54 16.63
C MET A 507 4.55 -3.67 16.69
N TYR A 508 3.42 -3.51 16.01
CA TYR A 508 2.27 -4.42 16.09
C TYR A 508 2.06 -5.26 14.83
N GLN A 509 2.86 -5.03 13.79
CA GLN A 509 2.70 -5.65 12.48
C GLN A 509 2.75 -7.18 12.59
N SER A 510 1.77 -7.84 11.96
CA SER A 510 1.66 -9.29 11.97
C SER A 510 2.63 -9.99 11.00
N TYR A 511 3.21 -9.24 10.07
CA TYR A 511 4.30 -9.64 9.17
C TYR A 511 4.93 -8.37 8.61
N LEU A 512 6.07 -8.49 7.93
CA LEU A 512 6.75 -7.33 7.34
C LEU A 512 5.93 -6.71 6.21
N TYR A 513 5.41 -5.50 6.43
CA TYR A 513 4.80 -4.68 5.39
C TYR A 513 5.11 -3.20 5.59
N TRP A 514 4.98 -2.44 4.50
CA TRP A 514 5.20 -1.00 4.51
C TRP A 514 3.93 -0.28 4.09
N THR A 515 3.48 0.66 4.91
CA THR A 515 2.35 1.53 4.60
C THR A 515 2.46 2.83 5.37
N THR A 516 1.94 3.91 4.78
CA THR A 516 1.86 5.22 5.46
C THR A 516 0.51 5.47 6.11
N GLN A 517 -0.52 4.69 5.75
CA GLN A 517 -1.92 4.90 6.18
C GLN A 517 -2.58 3.57 6.53
N ALA A 518 -3.62 3.60 7.36
CA ALA A 518 -4.32 2.39 7.78
C ALA A 518 -5.25 1.80 6.69
N HIS A 519 -5.43 2.50 5.56
CA HIS A 519 -6.40 2.17 4.50
C HIS A 519 -7.84 1.96 5.02
N ASN A 520 -8.18 2.68 6.09
CA ASN A 520 -9.53 2.85 6.61
C ASN A 520 -9.51 4.13 7.45
N TYR A 521 -10.18 5.18 6.97
CA TYR A 521 -10.12 6.49 7.60
C TYR A 521 -10.71 6.50 9.02
N PHE A 522 -11.74 5.70 9.28
CA PHE A 522 -12.38 5.61 10.59
C PHE A 522 -11.49 4.90 11.61
N LEU A 523 -10.83 3.81 11.17
CA LEU A 523 -9.84 3.11 11.99
C LEU A 523 -8.66 4.03 12.30
N GLN A 524 -8.16 4.75 11.30
CA GLN A 524 -7.07 5.70 11.48
C GLN A 524 -7.45 6.83 12.46
N MET A 525 -8.65 7.40 12.35
CA MET A 525 -9.12 8.41 13.29
C MET A 525 -9.23 7.87 14.72
N TRP A 526 -9.65 6.61 14.90
CA TRP A 526 -9.66 5.98 16.23
C TRP A 526 -8.24 5.83 16.78
N ILE A 527 -7.29 5.38 15.96
CA ILE A 527 -5.89 5.27 16.35
C ILE A 527 -5.31 6.64 16.76
N GLU A 528 -5.62 7.69 16.01
CA GLU A 528 -5.02 9.02 16.20
C GLU A 528 -5.65 9.80 17.36
N VAL A 529 -6.98 9.92 17.41
CA VAL A 529 -7.69 10.79 18.37
C VAL A 529 -8.72 10.05 19.23
N GLY A 530 -8.65 8.72 19.24
CA GLY A 530 -9.40 7.88 20.13
C GLY A 530 -10.90 7.84 19.83
N ILE A 531 -11.63 7.15 20.72
CA ILE A 531 -13.08 7.03 20.59
C ILE A 531 -13.80 8.39 20.68
N PHE A 532 -13.22 9.38 21.37
CA PHE A 532 -13.80 10.72 21.45
C PHE A 532 -13.73 11.47 20.13
N GLY A 533 -12.58 11.47 19.44
CA GLY A 533 -12.46 12.09 18.13
C GLY A 533 -13.36 11.40 17.10
N LEU A 534 -13.33 10.06 17.05
CA LEU A 534 -14.22 9.28 16.18
C LEU A 534 -15.70 9.56 16.50
N GLY A 535 -16.07 9.59 17.77
CA GLY A 535 -17.42 9.88 18.23
C GLY A 535 -17.90 11.27 17.83
N LEU A 536 -17.06 12.30 17.92
CA LEU A 536 -17.38 13.66 17.48
C LEU A 536 -17.63 13.72 15.97
N PHE A 537 -16.80 13.02 15.18
CA PHE A 537 -16.98 12.93 13.74
C PHE A 537 -18.29 12.24 13.37
N ILE A 538 -18.54 11.03 13.89
CA ILE A 538 -19.79 10.29 13.63
C ILE A 538 -21.02 11.08 14.10
N ALA A 539 -20.98 11.68 15.30
CA ALA A 539 -22.07 12.50 15.81
C ALA A 539 -22.36 13.71 14.91
N SER A 540 -21.32 14.35 14.35
CA SER A 540 -21.50 15.48 13.43
C SER A 540 -22.24 15.07 12.15
N LEU A 541 -21.89 13.91 11.59
CA LEU A 541 -22.51 13.36 10.39
C LEU A 541 -23.96 12.92 10.65
N LEU A 542 -24.21 12.16 11.72
CA LEU A 542 -25.56 11.71 12.08
C LEU A 542 -26.49 12.89 12.35
N LEU A 543 -26.01 13.92 13.07
CA LEU A 543 -26.78 15.12 13.35
C LEU A 543 -27.06 15.93 12.08
N LEU A 544 -26.07 16.04 11.18
CA LEU A 544 -26.22 16.67 9.88
C LEU A 544 -27.31 15.96 9.06
N VAL A 545 -27.21 14.63 8.90
CA VAL A 545 -28.20 13.81 8.19
C VAL A 545 -29.60 14.01 8.78
N TYR A 546 -29.75 13.91 10.10
CA TYR A 546 -31.03 14.09 10.78
C TYR A 546 -31.66 15.47 10.48
N LYS A 547 -30.87 16.55 10.58
CA LYS A 547 -31.36 17.91 10.31
C LYS A 547 -31.68 18.11 8.82
N LEU A 548 -30.90 17.55 7.91
CA LEU A 548 -31.16 17.61 6.48
C LEU A 548 -32.44 16.88 6.10
N LEU A 549 -32.70 15.69 6.65
CA LEU A 549 -33.94 14.94 6.41
C LEU A 549 -35.18 15.71 6.86
N ARG A 550 -35.10 16.39 8.00
CA ARG A 550 -36.18 17.28 8.47
C ARG A 550 -36.34 18.48 7.53
N ARG A 551 -35.22 19.12 7.16
CA ARG A 551 -35.22 20.31 6.31
C ARG A 551 -35.73 20.04 4.90
N TYR A 552 -35.44 18.87 4.33
CA TYR A 552 -35.78 18.51 2.96
C TYR A 552 -37.28 18.68 2.64
N LYS A 553 -38.15 18.39 3.63
CA LYS A 553 -39.60 18.54 3.50
C LYS A 553 -40.04 20.00 3.36
N ASP A 554 -39.29 20.92 3.97
CA ASP A 554 -39.60 22.35 4.03
C ASP A 554 -39.02 23.15 2.83
N ILE A 555 -38.22 22.51 1.97
CA ILE A 555 -37.64 23.18 0.80
C ILE A 555 -38.68 23.25 -0.32
N GLU A 556 -39.15 24.45 -0.65
CA GLU A 556 -40.08 24.67 -1.76
C GLU A 556 -39.40 24.62 -3.13
N SER A 557 -38.20 25.22 -3.25
CA SER A 557 -37.45 25.28 -4.51
C SER A 557 -36.98 23.89 -4.94
N GLU A 558 -37.39 23.45 -6.13
CA GLU A 558 -36.94 22.20 -6.73
C GLU A 558 -35.42 22.20 -6.95
N ASN A 559 -34.84 23.32 -7.40
CA ASN A 559 -33.40 23.46 -7.61
C ASN A 559 -32.61 23.25 -6.31
N ASN A 560 -33.09 23.81 -5.19
CA ASN A 560 -32.42 23.63 -3.89
C ASN A 560 -32.54 22.17 -3.40
N LYS A 561 -33.65 21.48 -3.70
CA LYS A 561 -33.76 20.03 -3.42
C LYS A 561 -32.77 19.22 -4.24
N ILE A 562 -32.57 19.56 -5.51
CA ILE A 562 -31.59 18.91 -6.38
C ILE A 562 -30.17 19.16 -5.85
N LEU A 563 -29.80 20.41 -5.54
CA LEU A 563 -28.50 20.76 -4.97
C LEU A 563 -28.20 20.00 -3.67
N LEU A 564 -29.16 19.97 -2.75
CA LEU A 564 -29.03 19.21 -1.52
C LEU A 564 -28.80 17.72 -1.81
N SER A 565 -29.57 17.13 -2.74
CA SER A 565 -29.49 15.71 -3.09
C SER A 565 -28.14 15.32 -3.69
N ILE A 566 -27.62 16.11 -4.64
CA ILE A 566 -26.36 15.80 -5.33
C ILE A 566 -25.14 16.01 -4.42
N ILE A 567 -25.14 17.09 -3.63
CA ILE A 567 -24.04 17.37 -2.68
C ILE A 567 -24.05 16.32 -1.57
N PHE A 568 -25.22 15.96 -1.04
CA PHE A 568 -25.37 14.88 -0.06
C PHE A 568 -24.86 13.54 -0.59
N THR A 569 -25.25 13.17 -1.81
CA THR A 569 -24.83 11.90 -2.43
C THR A 569 -23.31 11.89 -2.69
N ALA A 570 -22.73 13.01 -3.12
CA ALA A 570 -21.28 13.14 -3.29
C ALA A 570 -20.52 12.98 -1.95
N VAL A 571 -20.98 13.66 -0.88
CA VAL A 571 -20.41 13.51 0.47
C VAL A 571 -20.51 12.07 0.95
N PHE A 572 -21.68 11.44 0.80
CA PHE A 572 -21.88 10.05 1.18
C PHE A 572 -20.94 9.10 0.42
N GLY A 573 -20.76 9.31 -0.89
CA GLY A 573 -19.87 8.49 -1.70
C GLY A 573 -18.41 8.55 -1.29
N ILE A 574 -17.90 9.75 -1.02
CA ILE A 574 -16.53 9.94 -0.52
C ILE A 574 -16.36 9.22 0.83
N LEU A 575 -17.32 9.37 1.76
CA LEU A 575 -17.24 8.77 3.09
C LEU A 575 -17.34 7.23 3.07
N VAL A 576 -18.18 6.66 2.21
CA VAL A 576 -18.31 5.19 2.09
C VAL A 576 -17.03 4.59 1.51
N HIS A 577 -16.42 5.22 0.50
CA HIS A 577 -15.17 4.72 -0.05
C HIS A 577 -14.00 4.84 0.95
N ALA A 578 -13.98 5.91 1.76
CA ALA A 578 -13.00 6.11 2.83
C ALA A 578 -13.06 5.06 3.97
N PHE A 579 -14.08 4.21 4.00
CA PHE A 579 -14.10 3.04 4.90
C PHE A 579 -13.14 1.94 4.44
N MET A 580 -12.87 1.84 3.13
CA MET A 580 -12.05 0.78 2.52
C MET A 580 -10.68 1.28 2.05
N ASP A 581 -10.47 2.59 2.02
CA ASP A 581 -9.23 3.20 1.55
C ASP A 581 -8.88 4.48 2.31
N PHE A 582 -7.70 5.03 2.01
CA PHE A 582 -7.13 6.21 2.66
C PHE A 582 -7.35 7.51 1.87
N ASP A 583 -8.39 7.60 1.02
CA ASP A 583 -8.53 8.74 0.09
C ASP A 583 -8.57 10.10 0.80
N LEU A 584 -9.03 10.11 2.05
CA LEU A 584 -9.11 11.31 2.88
C LEU A 584 -7.77 11.78 3.47
N SER A 585 -6.68 11.04 3.26
CA SER A 585 -5.34 11.56 3.52
C SER A 585 -4.89 12.53 2.41
N LEU A 586 -5.52 12.49 1.22
CA LEU A 586 -5.28 13.46 0.15
C LEU A 586 -6.11 14.72 0.45
N VAL A 587 -5.43 15.73 0.98
CA VAL A 587 -6.06 16.95 1.53
C VAL A 587 -6.98 17.63 0.52
N SER A 588 -6.71 17.56 -0.79
CA SER A 588 -7.58 18.16 -1.81
C SER A 588 -8.97 17.53 -1.87
N LEU A 589 -9.09 16.20 -1.76
CA LEU A 589 -10.40 15.52 -1.73
C LEU A 589 -11.11 15.81 -0.40
N THR A 590 -10.36 15.84 0.69
CA THR A 590 -10.89 16.15 2.03
C THR A 590 -11.38 17.61 2.11
N ASN A 591 -10.72 18.54 1.43
CA ASN A 591 -11.18 19.93 1.28
C ASN A 591 -12.54 20.00 0.56
N ILE A 592 -12.74 19.19 -0.49
CA ILE A 592 -14.02 19.08 -1.20
C ILE A 592 -15.10 18.49 -0.29
N LEU A 593 -14.76 17.44 0.47
CA LEU A 593 -15.67 16.87 1.46
C LEU A 593 -16.13 17.93 2.48
N TRP A 594 -15.18 18.65 3.10
CA TRP A 594 -15.50 19.62 4.15
C TRP A 594 -16.20 20.88 3.65
N VAL A 595 -15.90 21.36 2.44
CA VAL A 595 -16.67 22.48 1.85
C VAL A 595 -18.12 22.06 1.58
N PHE A 596 -18.34 20.82 1.12
CA PHE A 596 -19.68 20.29 0.92
C PHE A 596 -20.42 20.04 2.22
N ILE A 597 -19.76 19.52 3.26
CA ILE A 597 -20.34 19.44 4.60
C ILE A 597 -20.73 20.84 5.11
N GLY A 598 -19.90 21.86 4.86
CA GLY A 598 -20.21 23.26 5.17
C GLY A 598 -21.45 23.76 4.43
N VAL A 599 -21.51 23.56 3.12
CA VAL A 599 -22.67 23.90 2.29
C VAL A 599 -23.93 23.19 2.80
N LEU A 600 -23.88 21.90 3.11
CA LEU A 600 -25.00 21.15 3.67
C LEU A 600 -25.41 21.66 5.04
N ALA A 601 -24.45 21.98 5.91
CA ALA A 601 -24.73 22.57 7.22
C ALA A 601 -25.46 23.91 7.11
N SER A 602 -25.20 24.71 6.07
CA SER A 602 -25.91 25.97 5.82
C SER A 602 -27.43 25.79 5.65
N TYR A 603 -27.88 24.68 5.06
CA TYR A 603 -29.31 24.35 4.93
C TYR A 603 -29.99 24.10 6.28
N THR A 604 -29.22 23.72 7.30
CA THR A 604 -29.74 23.36 8.63
C THR A 604 -29.86 24.56 9.58
N LEU A 605 -29.38 25.74 9.17
CA LEU A 605 -29.46 26.95 9.98
C LEU A 605 -30.90 27.44 10.12
N PRO A 606 -31.28 28.03 11.27
CA PRO A 606 -32.62 28.59 11.46
C PRO A 606 -32.92 29.68 10.44
N ILE A 607 -34.14 29.71 9.90
CA ILE A 607 -34.60 30.82 9.06
C ILE A 607 -34.85 32.02 9.97
N GLU A 608 -34.07 33.10 9.83
CA GLU A 608 -34.37 34.37 10.47
C GLU A 608 -35.60 35.02 9.80
N ASN A 609 -36.78 34.82 10.37
CA ASN A 609 -37.99 35.52 9.96
C ASN A 609 -37.95 36.99 10.41
N LYS A 610 -37.73 37.91 9.46
CA LYS A 610 -37.77 39.37 9.70
C LYS A 610 -39.14 39.90 10.15
N ASP A 611 -40.22 39.13 9.98
CA ASP A 611 -41.59 39.59 10.23
C ASP A 611 -42.08 39.49 11.68
N THR A 612 -41.23 39.08 12.64
CA THR A 612 -41.62 38.96 14.07
C THR A 612 -41.02 40.04 14.99
N ILE A 613 -40.43 41.11 14.44
CA ILE A 613 -39.89 42.22 15.25
C ILE A 613 -41.00 43.13 15.84
N THR A 614 -42.27 42.96 15.46
CA THR A 614 -43.37 43.82 15.97
C THR A 614 -44.17 43.26 17.16
N SER A 615 -43.80 42.11 17.73
CA SER A 615 -44.48 41.60 18.92
C SER A 615 -43.67 41.84 20.19
N LYS A 616 -44.09 42.86 20.95
CA LYS A 616 -43.68 43.15 22.32
C LYS A 616 -43.76 41.88 23.19
N SER A 617 -42.64 41.20 23.37
CA SER A 617 -42.43 40.24 24.45
C SER A 617 -41.07 40.54 25.08
N LYS A 618 -41.11 41.34 26.15
CA LYS A 618 -40.03 41.46 27.12
C LYS A 618 -39.80 40.09 27.78
N LYS A 619 -39.05 39.20 27.12
CA LYS A 619 -38.37 38.09 27.79
C LYS A 619 -36.89 38.39 27.76
N LYS A 620 -36.33 38.56 28.96
CA LYS A 620 -34.94 38.85 29.32
C LYS A 620 -33.98 38.80 28.12
N ALA A 621 -33.68 39.99 27.59
CA ALA A 621 -32.60 40.16 26.62
C ALA A 621 -31.31 39.60 27.23
N PHE A 622 -30.89 38.45 26.72
CA PHE A 622 -29.55 37.91 26.93
C PHE A 622 -28.58 39.02 26.50
N LYS A 623 -27.77 39.52 27.44
CA LYS A 623 -26.80 40.59 27.15
C LYS A 623 -25.89 40.14 25.99
N PRO A 624 -25.52 41.04 25.05
CA PRO A 624 -24.77 40.67 23.85
C PRO A 624 -23.37 40.23 24.25
N GLN A 625 -23.12 38.93 24.22
CA GLN A 625 -21.79 38.34 24.45
C GLN A 625 -21.00 38.51 23.15
N PHE A 626 -20.44 39.72 22.98
CA PHE A 626 -19.63 40.13 21.85
C PHE A 626 -18.34 39.29 21.72
N GLY A 627 -17.94 38.98 20.48
CA GLY A 627 -16.55 39.09 19.98
C GLY A 627 -15.45 38.12 20.43
N TYR A 628 -15.45 37.56 21.64
CA TYR A 628 -14.23 36.88 22.16
C TYR A 628 -13.82 35.66 21.34
N MET A 629 -14.76 34.80 20.96
CA MET A 629 -14.48 33.61 20.15
C MET A 629 -14.02 33.96 18.73
N ASN A 630 -14.50 35.09 18.19
CA ASN A 630 -14.07 35.61 16.89
C ASN A 630 -12.60 36.05 16.94
N ILE A 631 -12.21 36.77 18.01
CA ILE A 631 -10.83 37.21 18.27
C ILE A 631 -9.92 36.00 18.48
N VAL A 632 -10.33 35.05 19.31
CA VAL A 632 -9.59 33.80 19.54
C VAL A 632 -9.35 33.07 18.23
N PHE A 633 -10.37 32.96 17.37
CA PHE A 633 -10.23 32.32 16.06
C PHE A 633 -9.30 33.10 15.12
N SER A 634 -9.34 34.43 15.09
CA SER A 634 -8.39 35.24 14.30
C SER A 634 -6.94 35.09 14.78
N VAL A 635 -6.72 35.08 16.10
CA VAL A 635 -5.39 34.85 16.67
C VAL A 635 -4.92 33.43 16.35
N PHE A 636 -5.81 32.44 16.48
CA PHE A 636 -5.52 31.05 16.11
C PHE A 636 -5.11 30.93 14.63
N LEU A 637 -5.85 31.57 13.71
CA LEU A 637 -5.51 31.59 12.28
C LEU A 637 -4.12 32.22 12.03
N LEU A 638 -3.78 33.30 12.74
CA LEU A 638 -2.44 33.89 12.65
C LEU A 638 -1.36 32.94 13.16
N LEU A 639 -1.60 32.24 14.27
CA LEU A 639 -0.65 31.27 14.84
C LEU A 639 -0.41 30.08 13.90
N VAL A 640 -1.45 29.52 13.29
CA VAL A 640 -1.26 28.42 12.32
C VAL A 640 -0.55 28.88 11.05
N ILE A 641 -0.78 30.12 10.58
CA ILE A 641 -0.02 30.70 9.46
C ILE A 641 1.46 30.80 9.81
N LEU A 642 1.79 31.37 10.98
CA LEU A 642 3.18 31.51 11.43
C LEU A 642 3.84 30.14 11.67
N GLY A 643 3.13 29.19 12.28
CA GLY A 643 3.60 27.83 12.48
C GLY A 643 3.91 27.12 11.16
N SER A 644 2.96 27.11 10.21
CA SER A 644 3.19 26.51 8.89
C SER A 644 4.32 27.21 8.13
N SER A 645 4.45 28.53 8.24
CA SER A 645 5.55 29.28 7.63
C SER A 645 6.90 28.92 8.23
N SER A 646 6.96 28.68 9.54
CA SER A 646 8.17 28.23 10.24
C SER A 646 8.65 26.88 9.70
N LEU A 647 7.74 25.92 9.50
CA LEU A 647 8.06 24.61 8.95
C LEU A 647 8.63 24.69 7.51
N ILE A 648 8.03 25.52 6.65
CA ILE A 648 8.54 25.74 5.29
C ILE A 648 9.93 26.39 5.30
N LEU A 649 10.12 27.41 6.16
CA LEU A 649 11.43 28.08 6.29
C LEU A 649 12.49 27.13 6.83
N SER A 650 12.13 26.21 7.73
CA SER A 650 13.02 25.18 8.23
C SER A 650 13.53 24.29 7.10
N ASP A 651 12.64 23.79 6.23
CA ASP A 651 13.02 22.96 5.09
C ASP A 651 13.95 23.70 4.12
N SER A 652 13.71 25.00 3.89
CA SER A 652 14.62 25.84 3.09
C SER A 652 16.02 25.96 3.71
N TYR A 653 16.14 26.01 5.04
CA TYR A 653 17.44 26.00 5.71
C TYR A 653 18.11 24.64 5.69
N LYS A 654 17.36 23.53 5.77
CA LYS A 654 17.87 22.17 5.57
C LYS A 654 18.53 22.03 4.19
N GLU A 655 17.87 22.47 3.11
CA GLU A 655 18.43 22.42 1.76
C GLU A 655 19.74 23.24 1.63
N LYS A 656 19.80 24.42 2.25
CA LYS A 656 21.04 25.22 2.30
C LYS A 656 22.16 24.53 3.08
N ALA A 657 21.80 23.80 4.14
CA ALA A 657 22.76 23.05 4.93
C ALA A 657 23.33 21.86 4.15
N LEU A 658 22.48 21.12 3.43
CA LEU A 658 22.91 20.03 2.54
C LEU A 658 23.83 20.55 1.42
N ALA A 659 23.46 21.66 0.77
CA ALA A 659 24.31 22.28 -0.26
C ALA A 659 25.65 22.83 0.29
N ALA A 660 25.72 23.21 1.57
CA ALA A 660 26.99 23.54 2.23
C ALA A 660 27.82 22.29 2.53
N ASN A 661 27.17 21.20 2.96
CA ASN A 661 27.82 19.90 3.20
C ASN A 661 28.40 19.30 1.91
N GLU A 662 27.71 19.40 0.77
CA GLU A 662 28.23 18.98 -0.53
C GLU A 662 29.49 19.75 -0.93
N ARG A 663 29.59 21.02 -0.53
CA ARG A 663 30.80 21.86 -0.69
C ARG A 663 31.86 21.60 0.39
N GLN A 664 31.62 20.64 1.28
CA GLN A 664 32.45 20.30 2.44
C GLN A 664 32.65 21.46 3.43
N ASP A 665 31.75 22.46 3.42
CA ASP A 665 31.76 23.56 4.39
C ASP A 665 30.92 23.18 5.62
N ILE A 666 31.55 22.45 6.53
CA ILE A 666 30.91 21.94 7.76
C ILE A 666 30.42 23.07 8.68
N ASN A 667 31.13 24.20 8.73
CA ASN A 667 30.74 25.35 9.55
C ASN A 667 29.45 25.98 9.03
N GLU A 668 29.37 26.22 7.73
CA GLU A 668 28.17 26.77 7.10
C GLU A 668 27.00 25.76 7.19
N ALA A 669 27.25 24.47 6.95
CA ALA A 669 26.26 23.41 7.10
C ALA A 669 25.66 23.36 8.52
N THR A 670 26.52 23.34 9.55
CA THR A 670 26.11 23.32 10.96
C THR A 670 25.23 24.52 11.30
N LYS A 671 25.65 25.72 10.89
CA LYS A 671 24.90 26.97 11.13
C LYS A 671 23.50 26.96 10.49
N TYR A 672 23.35 26.36 9.31
CA TYR A 672 22.05 26.25 8.67
C TYR A 672 21.17 25.18 9.31
N PHE A 673 21.73 24.03 9.71
CA PHE A 673 20.99 23.03 10.48
C PHE A 673 20.54 23.54 11.86
N GLU A 674 21.34 24.36 12.55
CA GLU A 674 20.93 25.01 13.80
C GLU A 674 19.70 25.91 13.60
N LYS A 675 19.63 26.62 12.47
CA LYS A 675 18.48 27.45 12.11
C LYS A 675 17.26 26.59 11.77
N ALA A 676 17.45 25.50 11.02
CA ALA A 676 16.38 24.54 10.72
C ALA A 676 15.80 23.96 12.02
N ALA A 677 16.65 23.41 12.89
CA ALA A 677 16.26 22.85 14.19
C ALA A 677 15.60 23.86 15.15
N LYS A 678 15.82 25.17 14.96
CA LYS A 678 15.13 26.22 15.72
C LYS A 678 13.72 26.52 15.17
N LEU A 679 13.53 26.42 13.86
CA LEU A 679 12.26 26.71 13.18
C LEU A 679 11.32 25.51 13.18
N ASP A 680 11.86 24.30 13.15
CA ASP A 680 11.14 23.04 13.39
C ASP A 680 11.87 22.26 14.49
N PRO A 681 11.55 22.55 15.77
CA PRO A 681 12.21 21.91 16.90
C PRO A 681 11.77 20.47 17.13
N PHE A 682 10.80 19.95 16.37
CA PHE A 682 10.22 18.63 16.54
C PHE A 682 10.68 17.62 15.50
N MET A 683 11.53 18.03 14.53
CA MET A 683 12.14 17.13 13.54
C MET A 683 13.37 16.44 14.15
N PRO A 684 13.34 15.12 14.43
CA PRO A 684 14.47 14.42 15.06
C PRO A 684 15.73 14.40 14.18
N GLU A 685 15.57 14.30 12.87
CA GLU A 685 16.67 14.20 11.90
C GLU A 685 17.60 15.41 11.98
N TYR A 686 17.07 16.63 12.14
CA TYR A 686 17.90 17.83 12.25
C TYR A 686 18.81 17.81 13.49
N ARG A 687 18.36 17.18 14.58
CA ARG A 687 19.16 17.02 15.80
C ARG A 687 20.23 15.96 15.65
N ILE A 688 19.93 14.87 14.95
CA ILE A 688 20.87 13.78 14.69
C ILE A 688 21.95 14.24 13.70
N ASP A 689 21.57 14.97 12.66
CA ASP A 689 22.49 15.57 11.69
C ASP A 689 23.44 16.57 12.39
N LEU A 690 22.90 17.45 13.25
CA LEU A 690 23.73 18.34 14.09
C LEU A 690 24.69 17.55 14.98
N GLY A 691 24.23 16.44 15.57
CA GLY A 691 25.07 15.52 16.32
C GLY A 691 26.27 15.04 15.51
N THR A 692 26.01 14.62 14.27
CA THR A 692 27.05 14.16 13.34
C THR A 692 28.04 15.27 12.99
N PHE A 693 27.55 16.48 12.66
CA PHE A 693 28.43 17.61 12.34
C PHE A 693 29.28 18.06 13.53
N TYR A 694 28.71 18.13 14.74
CA TYR A 694 29.49 18.45 15.93
C TYR A 694 30.56 17.39 16.21
N ARG A 695 30.27 16.10 15.98
CA ARG A 695 31.30 15.05 16.08
C ARG A 695 32.44 15.25 15.07
N VAL A 696 32.13 15.59 13.82
CA VAL A 696 33.16 15.91 12.80
C VAL A 696 33.98 17.14 13.22
N MET A 697 33.33 18.19 13.74
CA MET A 697 34.00 19.36 14.28
C MET A 697 34.93 19.03 15.44
N TYR A 698 34.53 18.13 16.34
CA TYR A 698 35.39 17.59 17.39
C TYR A 698 36.61 16.87 16.79
N GLN A 699 36.44 16.03 15.78
CA GLN A 699 37.57 15.36 15.11
C GLN A 699 38.55 16.34 14.47
N MET A 700 38.07 17.47 13.94
CA MET A 700 38.91 18.49 13.31
C MET A 700 39.61 19.40 14.31
N THR A 701 38.98 19.72 15.44
CA THR A 701 39.43 20.77 16.38
C THR A 701 39.95 20.23 17.71
N ASN A 702 39.59 18.99 18.05
CA ASN A 702 39.80 18.36 19.35
C ASN A 702 39.19 19.14 20.54
N ASP A 703 38.18 19.98 20.29
CA ASP A 703 37.49 20.75 21.32
C ASP A 703 36.32 19.95 21.94
N SER A 704 36.46 19.61 23.22
CA SER A 704 35.49 18.83 24.00
C SER A 704 34.08 19.43 24.11
N ASP A 705 33.90 20.72 23.83
CA ASP A 705 32.56 21.32 23.77
C ASP A 705 31.73 20.74 22.62
N TYR A 706 32.37 20.45 21.48
CA TYR A 706 31.68 19.88 20.32
C TYR A 706 31.20 18.46 20.56
N ILE A 707 31.98 17.60 21.23
CA ILE A 707 31.49 16.24 21.54
C ILE A 707 30.32 16.27 22.52
N SER A 708 30.35 17.20 23.49
CA SER A 708 29.24 17.40 24.43
C SER A 708 27.96 17.85 23.72
N LYS A 709 28.09 18.81 22.78
CA LYS A 709 26.99 19.24 21.91
C LYS A 709 26.49 18.13 20.99
N ALA A 710 27.39 17.28 20.50
CA ALA A 710 27.06 16.17 19.63
C ALA A 710 26.14 15.19 20.36
N VAL A 711 26.56 14.70 21.53
CA VAL A 711 25.78 13.78 22.37
C VAL A 711 24.43 14.39 22.76
N ALA A 712 24.43 15.64 23.25
CA ALA A 712 23.18 16.31 23.64
C ALA A 712 22.19 16.46 22.46
N SER A 713 22.71 16.68 21.25
CA SER A 713 21.87 16.78 20.05
C SER A 713 21.31 15.42 19.65
N VAL A 714 22.13 14.37 19.64
CA VAL A 714 21.66 13.00 19.31
C VAL A 714 20.63 12.50 20.32
N GLU A 715 20.87 12.66 21.63
CA GLU A 715 19.90 12.29 22.67
C GLU A 715 18.57 13.05 22.50
N LYS A 716 18.62 14.35 22.15
CA LYS A 716 17.40 15.10 21.88
C LYS A 716 16.67 14.60 20.62
N GLY A 717 17.42 14.19 19.60
CA GLY A 717 16.86 13.55 18.40
C GLY A 717 16.18 12.23 18.72
N LEU A 718 16.78 11.40 19.57
CA LEU A 718 16.20 10.15 20.07
C LEU A 718 14.91 10.38 20.86
N GLU A 719 14.87 11.37 21.75
CA GLU A 719 13.67 11.71 22.51
C GLU A 719 12.49 12.07 21.58
N LEU A 720 12.76 12.84 20.52
CA LEU A 720 11.76 13.22 19.51
C LEU A 720 11.36 12.04 18.60
N GLY A 721 12.29 11.12 18.36
CA GLY A 721 12.17 9.97 17.46
C GLY A 721 12.03 8.62 18.18
N GLN A 722 11.51 8.59 19.40
CA GLN A 722 11.59 7.43 20.32
C GLN A 722 10.92 6.14 19.80
N TYR A 723 10.08 6.22 18.77
CA TYR A 723 9.42 5.07 18.15
C TYR A 723 9.94 4.76 16.74
N ASN A 724 10.99 5.44 16.27
CA ASN A 724 11.58 5.19 14.96
C ASN A 724 12.75 4.21 15.07
N SER A 725 12.51 2.96 14.68
CA SER A 725 13.51 1.88 14.70
C SER A 725 14.81 2.27 13.97
N ASN A 726 14.70 2.88 12.78
CA ASN A 726 15.87 3.27 11.99
C ASN A 726 16.70 4.38 12.65
N LEU A 727 16.06 5.32 13.38
CA LEU A 727 16.81 6.33 14.14
C LEU A 727 17.60 5.69 15.29
N HIS A 728 17.04 4.67 15.96
CA HIS A 728 17.77 3.95 17.00
C HIS A 728 19.01 3.26 16.45
N THR A 729 18.92 2.64 15.26
CA THR A 729 20.10 2.12 14.55
C THR A 729 21.14 3.20 14.28
N ILE A 730 20.74 4.32 13.66
CA ILE A 730 21.67 5.40 13.31
C ILE A 730 22.36 5.97 14.55
N CYS A 731 21.59 6.20 15.61
CA CYS A 731 22.13 6.69 16.88
C CYS A 731 23.00 5.65 17.58
N SER A 732 22.66 4.36 17.49
CA SER A 732 23.52 3.28 17.99
C SER A 732 24.90 3.34 17.35
N SER A 733 24.97 3.44 16.02
CA SER A 733 26.25 3.61 15.31
C SER A 733 26.99 4.88 15.76
N PHE A 734 26.28 5.99 16.01
CA PHE A 734 26.89 7.21 16.56
C PHE A 734 27.54 6.96 17.93
N PHE A 735 26.83 6.32 18.86
CA PHE A 735 27.33 6.03 20.21
C PHE A 735 28.49 5.02 20.19
N MET A 736 28.43 4.03 19.30
CA MET A 736 29.51 3.08 19.07
C MET A 736 30.80 3.81 18.62
N ASN A 737 30.68 4.75 17.67
CA ASN A 737 31.80 5.52 17.15
C ASN A 737 32.47 6.46 18.18
N ILE A 738 31.78 6.82 19.27
CA ILE A 738 32.33 7.66 20.34
C ILE A 738 32.70 6.85 21.59
N GLY A 739 32.68 5.51 21.49
CA GLY A 739 33.07 4.60 22.57
C GLY A 739 32.03 4.39 23.68
N GLN A 740 30.79 4.85 23.48
CA GLN A 740 29.69 4.61 24.43
C GLN A 740 28.95 3.32 24.07
N VAL A 741 29.63 2.21 24.29
CA VAL A 741 29.19 0.87 23.87
C VAL A 741 27.85 0.45 24.49
N ASP A 742 27.69 0.62 25.81
CA ASP A 742 26.46 0.21 26.51
C ASP A 742 25.21 0.91 25.94
N ARG A 743 25.33 2.22 25.69
CA ARG A 743 24.26 3.02 25.09
C ARG A 743 23.98 2.59 23.64
N ALA A 744 25.01 2.24 22.89
CA ALA A 744 24.85 1.74 21.53
C ALA A 744 24.07 0.42 21.49
N LEU A 745 24.40 -0.53 22.37
CA LEU A 745 23.71 -1.82 22.46
C LEU A 745 22.27 -1.66 22.93
N GLU A 746 21.99 -0.79 23.90
CA GLU A 746 20.61 -0.46 24.32
C GLU A 746 19.74 0.01 23.14
N LEU A 747 20.29 0.89 22.28
CA LEU A 747 19.57 1.40 21.12
C LEU A 747 19.36 0.34 20.04
N VAL A 748 20.33 -0.56 19.85
CA VAL A 748 20.16 -1.73 18.96
C VAL A 748 18.99 -2.59 19.43
N GLU A 749 18.93 -2.94 20.72
CA GLU A 749 17.81 -3.71 21.27
C GLU A 749 16.48 -3.01 21.02
N LYS A 750 16.47 -1.69 21.28
CA LYS A 750 15.27 -0.89 21.07
C LYS A 750 14.81 -0.88 19.61
N SER A 751 15.74 -0.91 18.66
CA SER A 751 15.40 -0.97 17.23
C SER A 751 14.57 -2.22 16.87
N ILE A 752 14.85 -3.36 17.50
CA ILE A 752 14.11 -4.62 17.31
C ILE A 752 12.75 -4.54 17.99
N GLU A 753 12.67 -4.06 19.24
CA GLU A 753 11.39 -3.87 19.93
C GLU A 753 10.42 -2.99 19.12
N LEU A 754 10.95 -1.95 18.46
CA LEU A 754 10.17 -1.00 17.67
C LEU A 754 9.73 -1.55 16.31
N GLN A 755 10.48 -2.50 15.74
CA GLN A 755 10.18 -3.09 14.45
C GLN A 755 10.67 -4.57 14.40
N PRO A 756 9.97 -5.50 15.07
CA PRO A 756 10.45 -6.86 15.27
C PRO A 756 10.38 -7.73 14.01
N MET A 757 9.58 -7.35 13.02
CA MET A 757 9.45 -8.07 11.75
C MET A 757 10.49 -7.68 10.69
N ARG A 758 11.46 -6.82 11.04
CA ARG A 758 12.48 -6.36 10.12
C ARG A 758 13.79 -7.10 10.36
N VAL A 759 14.14 -7.98 9.42
CA VAL A 759 15.35 -8.83 9.52
C VAL A 759 16.63 -8.02 9.63
N GLU A 760 16.71 -6.85 8.98
CA GLU A 760 17.92 -6.00 9.04
C GLU A 760 18.22 -5.48 10.45
N ASN A 761 17.23 -5.38 11.34
CA ASN A 761 17.46 -4.98 12.72
C ASN A 761 18.19 -6.08 13.51
N TYR A 762 17.95 -7.35 13.19
CA TYR A 762 18.68 -8.47 13.78
C TYR A 762 20.10 -8.55 13.23
N VAL A 763 20.31 -8.31 11.94
CA VAL A 763 21.66 -8.22 11.34
C VAL A 763 22.50 -7.15 12.05
N GLN A 764 21.94 -5.95 12.20
CA GLN A 764 22.60 -4.86 12.90
C GLN A 764 22.89 -5.18 14.36
N LYS A 765 21.99 -5.94 15.00
CA LYS A 765 22.21 -6.42 16.35
C LYS A 765 23.39 -7.38 16.40
N THR A 766 23.36 -8.43 15.60
CA THR A 766 24.45 -9.40 15.60
C THR A 766 25.80 -8.76 15.25
N ASP A 767 25.83 -7.81 14.30
CA ASP A 767 27.03 -7.03 13.96
C ASP A 767 27.56 -6.23 15.16
N ALA A 768 26.68 -5.54 15.87
CA ALA A 768 27.05 -4.74 17.04
C ALA A 768 27.63 -5.61 18.16
N TYR A 769 26.98 -6.75 18.45
CA TYR A 769 27.44 -7.70 19.46
C TYR A 769 28.80 -8.31 19.09
N LEU A 770 29.00 -8.74 17.84
CA LEU A 770 30.28 -9.25 17.35
C LEU A 770 31.39 -8.18 17.40
N THR A 771 31.08 -6.94 17.00
CA THR A 771 32.04 -5.82 17.04
C THR A 771 32.53 -5.56 18.46
N VAL A 772 31.60 -5.51 19.43
CA VAL A 772 31.93 -5.28 20.85
C VAL A 772 32.66 -6.48 21.44
N PHE A 773 32.23 -7.68 21.09
CA PHE A 773 32.86 -8.93 21.49
C PHE A 773 34.34 -8.96 21.11
N TYR A 774 34.66 -8.81 19.82
CA TYR A 774 36.04 -8.83 19.35
C TYR A 774 36.86 -7.67 19.93
N HIS A 775 36.25 -6.48 20.10
CA HIS A 775 36.92 -5.38 20.78
C HIS A 775 37.34 -5.75 22.22
N TYR A 776 36.48 -6.40 23.00
CA TYR A 776 36.84 -6.84 24.36
C TYR A 776 37.85 -7.97 24.39
N ILE A 777 37.79 -8.91 23.44
CA ILE A 777 38.82 -9.93 23.26
C ILE A 777 40.19 -9.30 22.97
N ASP A 778 40.25 -8.36 22.02
CA ASP A 778 41.49 -7.66 21.64
C ASP A 778 42.11 -6.86 22.79
N GLN A 779 41.28 -6.32 23.69
CA GLN A 779 41.73 -5.62 24.89
C GLN A 779 42.04 -6.56 26.08
N GLY A 780 41.78 -7.86 25.94
CA GLY A 780 41.97 -8.86 27.00
C GLY A 780 40.89 -8.88 28.09
N TYR A 781 39.73 -8.25 27.86
CA TYR A 781 38.61 -8.21 28.80
C TYR A 781 37.68 -9.43 28.61
N ILE A 782 38.19 -10.63 28.91
CA ILE A 782 37.51 -11.91 28.64
C ILE A 782 36.12 -12.03 29.30
N GLU A 783 35.98 -11.63 30.57
CA GLU A 783 34.67 -11.69 31.27
C GLU A 783 33.62 -10.81 30.59
N ARG A 784 34.00 -9.61 30.13
CA ARG A 784 33.08 -8.73 29.40
C ARG A 784 32.76 -9.28 28.01
N ALA A 785 33.74 -9.86 27.33
CA ALA A 785 33.49 -10.52 26.05
C ALA A 785 32.50 -11.69 26.22
N LYS A 786 32.63 -12.46 27.31
CA LYS A 786 31.69 -13.53 27.66
C LYS A 786 30.28 -13.00 27.89
N GLU A 787 30.10 -11.97 28.71
CA GLU A 787 28.78 -11.34 28.92
C GLU A 787 28.11 -10.90 27.61
N ILE A 788 28.88 -10.30 26.70
CA ILE A 788 28.37 -9.82 25.40
C ILE A 788 27.97 -10.99 24.49
N ILE A 789 28.80 -12.03 24.38
CA ILE A 789 28.48 -13.15 23.49
C ILE A 789 27.30 -13.98 24.01
N GLU A 790 27.14 -14.11 25.34
CA GLU A 790 25.97 -14.75 25.96
C GLU A 790 24.66 -14.03 25.59
N GLN A 791 24.68 -12.70 25.59
CA GLN A 791 23.54 -11.89 25.14
C GLN A 791 23.31 -12.01 23.62
N GLY A 792 24.38 -12.06 22.83
CA GLY A 792 24.29 -12.31 21.39
C GLY A 792 23.66 -13.67 21.07
N TYR A 793 24.00 -14.71 21.83
CA TYR A 793 23.49 -16.06 21.64
C TYR A 793 21.96 -16.15 21.81
N ALA A 794 21.38 -15.32 22.70
CA ALA A 794 19.94 -15.25 22.91
C ALA A 794 19.13 -14.76 21.69
N ILE A 795 19.78 -14.19 20.66
CA ILE A 795 19.11 -13.72 19.44
C ILE A 795 18.38 -14.85 18.70
N LYS A 796 18.95 -16.07 18.72
CA LYS A 796 18.29 -17.25 18.12
C LYS A 796 16.91 -17.49 18.70
N GLN A 797 16.80 -17.43 20.03
CA GLN A 797 15.52 -17.61 20.72
C GLN A 797 14.56 -16.48 20.40
N GLN A 798 15.03 -15.23 20.32
CA GLN A 798 14.19 -14.09 19.93
C GLN A 798 13.58 -14.27 18.53
N ILE A 799 14.35 -14.80 17.58
CA ILE A 799 13.89 -15.11 16.20
C ILE A 799 12.84 -16.24 16.22
N LYS A 800 13.08 -17.31 16.98
CA LYS A 800 12.10 -18.40 17.14
C LYS A 800 10.79 -17.87 17.75
N ASP A 801 10.88 -17.08 18.81
CA ASP A 801 9.72 -16.51 19.52
C ASP A 801 8.88 -15.62 18.61
N ILE A 802 9.49 -14.71 17.83
CA ILE A 802 8.73 -13.82 16.93
C ILE A 802 8.04 -14.60 15.80
N ASN A 803 8.70 -15.63 15.26
CA ASN A 803 8.12 -16.47 14.21
C ASN A 803 6.89 -17.24 14.71
N THR A 804 6.84 -17.65 15.97
CA THR A 804 5.66 -18.36 16.53
C THR A 804 4.37 -17.54 16.54
N ILE A 805 4.47 -16.21 16.67
CA ILE A 805 3.32 -15.30 16.73
C ILE A 805 3.06 -14.56 15.41
N ALA A 806 3.96 -14.71 14.45
CA ALA A 806 3.88 -14.08 13.14
C ALA A 806 2.80 -14.72 12.25
N GLN A 807 2.12 -13.91 11.44
CA GLN A 807 1.28 -14.45 10.35
C GLN A 807 2.12 -14.90 9.15
N ARG A 808 3.26 -14.24 8.95
CA ARG A 808 4.29 -14.68 8.02
C ARG A 808 5.62 -14.53 8.73
N PRO A 809 6.47 -15.55 8.71
CA PRO A 809 7.74 -15.57 9.42
C PRO A 809 8.70 -14.51 8.86
N LEU A 810 9.79 -14.31 9.58
CA LEU A 810 10.88 -13.45 9.13
C LEU A 810 11.39 -13.91 7.78
N LYS A 811 11.84 -12.96 6.97
CA LYS A 811 12.44 -13.29 5.69
C LYS A 811 13.86 -13.79 5.95
N TYR A 812 14.21 -14.91 5.32
CA TYR A 812 15.60 -15.36 5.20
C TYR A 812 16.55 -14.20 4.85
N ASN A 813 17.69 -14.15 5.54
CA ASN A 813 18.78 -13.23 5.30
C ASN A 813 20.11 -13.92 5.58
N GLU A 814 20.99 -13.91 4.59
CA GLU A 814 22.29 -14.56 4.63
C GLU A 814 23.20 -13.98 5.73
N ASP A 815 23.39 -12.67 5.76
CA ASP A 815 24.28 -12.00 6.74
C ASP A 815 23.84 -12.30 8.19
N LEU A 816 22.53 -12.37 8.44
CA LEU A 816 22.00 -12.76 9.75
C LEU A 816 22.44 -14.17 10.14
N LEU A 817 22.33 -15.13 9.22
CA LEU A 817 22.71 -16.52 9.43
C LEU A 817 24.22 -16.64 9.72
N TYR A 818 25.06 -15.97 8.92
CA TYR A 818 26.52 -15.92 9.14
C TYR A 818 26.86 -15.38 10.51
N ASN A 819 26.28 -14.23 10.88
CA ASN A 819 26.58 -13.58 12.14
C ASN A 819 26.10 -14.41 13.34
N ILE A 820 24.94 -15.05 13.24
CA ILE A 820 24.46 -15.98 14.26
C ILE A 820 25.41 -17.17 14.42
N GLY A 821 25.94 -17.69 13.31
CA GLY A 821 26.96 -18.73 13.32
C GLY A 821 28.23 -18.30 14.06
N PHE A 822 28.74 -17.11 13.78
CA PHE A 822 29.89 -16.55 14.50
C PHE A 822 29.62 -16.35 15.98
N ILE A 823 28.43 -15.86 16.33
CA ILE A 823 28.04 -15.67 17.73
C ILE A 823 28.05 -17.01 18.46
N GLN A 824 27.43 -18.05 17.90
CA GLN A 824 27.39 -19.37 18.52
C GLN A 824 28.78 -19.98 18.65
N PHE A 825 29.59 -19.93 17.59
CA PHE A 825 30.95 -20.45 17.63
C PHE A 825 31.77 -19.84 18.77
N ASN A 826 31.69 -18.51 18.93
CA ASN A 826 32.42 -17.81 19.98
C ASN A 826 31.85 -18.11 21.38
N TYR A 827 30.53 -18.22 21.52
CA TYR A 827 29.87 -18.60 22.77
C TYR A 827 30.28 -20.01 23.22
N ASP A 828 30.22 -21.00 22.32
CA ASP A 828 30.55 -22.40 22.63
C ASP A 828 32.05 -22.53 22.98
N ASN A 829 32.93 -21.87 22.24
CA ASN A 829 34.38 -21.93 22.49
C ASN A 829 34.85 -21.21 23.75
N LEU A 830 34.22 -20.10 24.14
CA LEU A 830 34.56 -19.45 25.41
C LEU A 830 34.14 -20.27 26.62
N ASN A 831 33.11 -21.10 26.49
CA ASN A 831 32.60 -21.94 27.57
C ASN A 831 33.31 -23.29 27.67
N ASN A 832 33.57 -23.95 26.54
CA ASN A 832 34.04 -25.33 26.51
C ASN A 832 35.43 -25.51 25.86
N GLN A 833 36.02 -24.47 25.25
CA GLN A 833 37.30 -24.51 24.51
C GLN A 833 37.42 -25.73 23.59
N GLU A 834 36.34 -26.06 22.88
CA GLU A 834 36.26 -27.29 22.10
C GLU A 834 37.09 -27.21 20.81
N TYR A 835 37.22 -26.02 20.22
CA TYR A 835 38.03 -25.77 19.03
C TYR A 835 39.31 -25.00 19.39
N ILE A 836 40.47 -25.61 19.13
CA ILE A 836 41.77 -24.94 19.26
C ILE A 836 42.11 -24.33 17.90
N ILE A 837 41.85 -23.04 17.74
CA ILE A 837 42.28 -22.27 16.57
C ILE A 837 43.73 -21.82 16.81
N GLY A 838 44.66 -22.22 15.93
CA GLY A 838 46.04 -21.74 15.97
C GLY A 838 46.15 -20.29 15.49
N ASP A 839 47.21 -19.59 15.90
CA ASP A 839 47.44 -18.16 15.58
C ASP A 839 47.44 -17.85 14.06
N ASP A 840 47.66 -18.86 13.22
CA ASP A 840 47.68 -18.75 11.76
C ASP A 840 46.27 -18.81 11.11
N TYR A 841 45.19 -18.92 11.90
CA TYR A 841 43.82 -19.07 11.39
C TYR A 841 42.82 -18.07 12.01
N VAL A 842 41.85 -17.64 11.21
CA VAL A 842 40.68 -16.88 11.65
C VAL A 842 39.38 -17.57 11.24
N LEU A 843 38.31 -17.36 12.01
CA LEU A 843 36.98 -17.85 11.66
C LEU A 843 36.46 -17.15 10.39
N ASP A 844 36.00 -17.93 9.42
CA ASP A 844 35.49 -17.45 8.13
C ASP A 844 34.00 -17.80 7.94
N PHE A 845 33.59 -18.97 8.40
CA PHE A 845 32.19 -19.41 8.40
C PHE A 845 31.92 -20.31 9.59
N ALA A 846 30.73 -20.22 10.19
CA ALA A 846 30.22 -21.20 11.13
C ALA A 846 28.74 -21.38 10.86
N TYR A 847 28.30 -22.63 10.81
CA TYR A 847 26.92 -22.96 10.50
C TYR A 847 26.43 -24.10 11.38
N TYR A 848 25.31 -23.83 12.03
CA TYR A 848 24.63 -24.70 12.96
C TYR A 848 23.27 -25.03 12.37
N PHE A 849 22.94 -26.32 12.32
CA PHE A 849 21.78 -26.84 11.60
C PHE A 849 20.49 -26.69 12.41
N ASP A 850 20.18 -25.48 12.88
CA ASP A 850 19.15 -25.24 13.90
C ASP A 850 18.31 -23.95 13.73
N LEU A 851 18.51 -23.25 12.61
CA LEU A 851 17.79 -22.02 12.29
C LEU A 851 16.89 -22.22 11.06
N ASP A 852 15.60 -21.99 11.27
CA ASP A 852 14.55 -21.92 10.24
C ASP A 852 13.84 -20.57 10.44
N THR A 853 14.36 -19.53 9.78
CA THR A 853 13.89 -18.15 9.92
C THR A 853 12.61 -17.88 9.14
N ASP A 854 12.35 -18.63 8.06
CA ASP A 854 11.14 -18.51 7.25
C ASP A 854 10.09 -19.59 7.54
N ASN A 855 10.31 -20.38 8.59
CA ASN A 855 9.41 -21.36 9.20
C ASN A 855 8.75 -22.27 8.14
N ASP A 856 9.54 -22.67 7.14
CA ASP A 856 9.10 -23.53 6.03
C ASP A 856 9.27 -25.03 6.34
N GLY A 857 9.84 -25.36 7.51
CA GLY A 857 10.11 -26.71 7.98
C GLY A 857 11.44 -27.29 7.49
N ASN A 858 12.20 -26.54 6.69
CA ASN A 858 13.57 -26.84 6.28
C ASN A 858 14.53 -25.90 7.01
N ILE A 859 15.78 -26.32 7.13
CA ILE A 859 16.82 -25.45 7.70
C ILE A 859 17.26 -24.45 6.63
N ASP A 860 17.38 -23.18 7.02
CA ASP A 860 17.84 -22.10 6.14
C ASP A 860 19.19 -22.46 5.50
N GLU A 861 19.32 -22.26 4.19
CA GLU A 861 20.52 -22.59 3.40
C GLU A 861 20.86 -24.06 3.23
N LEU A 862 20.00 -25.00 3.63
CA LEU A 862 20.25 -26.42 3.43
C LEU A 862 19.48 -26.98 2.22
N ARG A 863 20.19 -27.43 1.19
CA ARG A 863 19.58 -28.02 -0.01
C ARG A 863 19.93 -29.48 -0.15
N LEU A 864 19.04 -30.22 -0.78
CA LEU A 864 19.17 -31.66 -1.00
C LEU A 864 19.14 -31.98 -2.48
N TRP A 865 20.02 -32.88 -2.93
CA TRP A 865 20.06 -33.36 -4.29
C TRP A 865 20.25 -34.88 -4.34
N ASN A 866 19.39 -35.54 -5.11
CA ASN A 866 19.45 -36.97 -5.39
C ASN A 866 19.51 -37.21 -6.91
N PRO A 867 20.47 -37.99 -7.42
CA PRO A 867 20.44 -38.55 -8.76
C PRO A 867 19.49 -39.76 -8.83
N GLU A 868 19.33 -40.32 -10.03
CA GLU A 868 18.60 -41.58 -10.23
C GLU A 868 19.18 -42.70 -9.35
N GLY A 869 18.33 -43.31 -8.53
CA GLY A 869 18.70 -44.35 -7.56
C GLY A 869 19.23 -43.84 -6.21
N GLY A 870 19.37 -42.53 -5.99
CA GLY A 870 19.72 -41.96 -4.68
C GLY A 870 18.48 -41.65 -3.83
N ASP A 871 18.57 -41.86 -2.51
CA ASP A 871 17.51 -41.55 -1.54
C ASP A 871 18.09 -40.88 -0.29
N VAL A 872 18.97 -39.88 -0.48
CA VAL A 872 19.43 -39.06 0.65
C VAL A 872 18.25 -38.28 1.21
N LYS A 873 18.16 -38.26 2.55
CA LYS A 873 17.23 -37.48 3.36
C LYS A 873 17.98 -36.89 4.55
N TYR A 874 17.43 -35.82 5.12
CA TYR A 874 17.81 -35.40 6.45
C TYR A 874 16.59 -35.20 7.35
N GLU A 875 16.83 -35.36 8.64
CA GLU A 875 15.89 -35.02 9.71
C GLU A 875 16.59 -34.10 10.70
N THR A 876 15.92 -33.03 11.12
CA THR A 876 16.38 -32.15 12.19
C THR A 876 16.02 -32.77 13.54
N ILE A 877 17.00 -32.93 14.43
CA ILE A 877 16.79 -33.53 15.75
C ILE A 877 17.19 -32.51 16.83
N GLU A 878 16.25 -32.23 17.73
CA GLU A 878 16.45 -31.44 18.96
C GLU A 878 16.56 -32.42 20.14
N ASP A 879 17.75 -32.57 20.73
CA ASP A 879 17.99 -33.41 21.92
C ASP A 879 18.64 -32.61 23.05
N LYS A 880 17.83 -32.22 24.04
CA LYS A 880 18.22 -31.41 25.21
C LYS A 880 18.88 -30.08 24.86
N GLU A 881 20.21 -30.08 24.69
CA GLU A 881 21.09 -28.93 24.40
C GLU A 881 21.73 -29.02 23.00
N ASP A 882 21.57 -30.13 22.28
CA ASP A 882 22.15 -30.36 20.96
C ASP A 882 21.08 -30.27 19.86
N ASN A 883 21.35 -29.44 18.85
CA ASN A 883 20.62 -29.41 17.58
C ASN A 883 21.55 -29.94 16.48
N TYR A 884 21.08 -30.94 15.74
CA TYR A 884 21.87 -31.54 14.67
C TYR A 884 20.96 -32.10 13.58
N ILE A 885 21.54 -32.34 12.40
CA ILE A 885 20.87 -33.06 11.32
C ILE A 885 21.32 -34.50 11.31
N ARG A 886 20.36 -35.42 11.10
CA ARG A 886 20.63 -36.82 10.78
C ARG A 886 20.49 -37.02 9.29
N ILE A 887 21.54 -37.50 8.64
CA ILE A 887 21.56 -37.80 7.20
C ILE A 887 21.51 -39.33 7.03
N THR A 888 20.60 -39.79 6.17
CA THR A 888 20.45 -41.19 5.78
C THR A 888 20.37 -41.30 4.26
N ASN A 889 20.79 -42.43 3.68
CA ASN A 889 20.54 -42.73 2.26
C ASN A 889 20.16 -44.20 2.06
N ASN A 890 18.86 -44.46 1.92
CA ASN A 890 18.36 -45.82 1.68
C ASN A 890 18.40 -46.21 0.18
N GLY A 891 19.02 -45.38 -0.66
CA GLY A 891 19.13 -45.57 -2.10
C GLY A 891 20.34 -46.43 -2.48
N GLU A 892 20.33 -46.92 -3.72
CA GLU A 892 21.44 -47.67 -4.30
C GLU A 892 22.56 -46.77 -4.86
N SER A 893 22.30 -45.47 -5.00
CA SER A 893 23.21 -44.47 -5.55
C SER A 893 23.52 -43.36 -4.54
N TYR A 894 24.55 -42.57 -4.83
CA TYR A 894 24.95 -41.45 -4.00
C TYR A 894 23.90 -40.34 -4.03
N GLY A 895 23.86 -39.50 -3.02
CA GLY A 895 23.20 -38.19 -3.04
C GLY A 895 23.92 -37.26 -2.08
N PHE A 896 23.55 -35.99 -2.03
CA PHE A 896 24.20 -35.07 -1.11
C PHE A 896 23.29 -33.96 -0.64
N ILE A 897 23.62 -33.47 0.55
CA ILE A 897 23.10 -32.24 1.12
C ILE A 897 24.17 -31.18 0.96
N TYR A 898 23.79 -29.95 0.66
CA TYR A 898 24.75 -28.88 0.47
C TYR A 898 24.22 -27.53 0.93
N SER A 899 25.13 -26.69 1.39
CA SER A 899 24.81 -25.28 1.68
C SER A 899 25.14 -24.37 0.50
N TYR A 900 24.49 -23.21 0.46
CA TYR A 900 24.80 -22.18 -0.53
C TYR A 900 26.02 -21.36 -0.08
N GLU A 901 27.09 -21.50 -0.85
CA GLU A 901 28.02 -20.41 -1.19
C GLU A 901 28.76 -19.74 -0.02
N PRO A 902 29.61 -20.49 0.75
CA PRO A 902 30.62 -19.86 1.58
C PRO A 902 31.48 -18.91 0.72
N LYS A 903 31.83 -17.72 1.25
CA LYS A 903 32.50 -16.64 0.51
C LYS A 903 34.02 -16.81 0.47
N LEU A 904 34.50 -17.90 -0.13
CA LEU A 904 35.93 -18.22 -0.12
C LEU A 904 36.74 -17.36 -1.10
N ASP A 905 37.85 -16.80 -0.61
CA ASP A 905 38.82 -16.05 -1.42
C ASP A 905 39.71 -16.94 -2.31
N PRO A 906 40.17 -16.44 -3.47
CA PRO A 906 41.11 -17.14 -4.36
C PRO A 906 42.50 -17.33 -3.72
N LYS A 907 43.19 -18.42 -4.10
CA LYS A 907 44.56 -18.78 -3.67
C LYS A 907 44.77 -18.82 -2.16
N THR A 908 43.71 -19.05 -1.40
CA THR A 908 43.72 -18.95 0.05
C THR A 908 43.60 -20.35 0.66
N GLU A 909 44.32 -20.58 1.76
CA GLU A 909 44.28 -21.85 2.49
C GLU A 909 43.16 -21.81 3.53
N TYR A 910 42.38 -22.88 3.59
CA TYR A 910 41.24 -23.02 4.48
C TYR A 910 41.25 -24.37 5.18
N LYS A 911 40.60 -24.42 6.33
CA LYS A 911 40.32 -25.62 7.09
C LYS A 911 38.82 -25.71 7.37
N VAL A 912 38.15 -26.72 6.84
CA VAL A 912 36.77 -27.07 7.26
C VAL A 912 36.85 -28.01 8.45
N ILE A 913 36.08 -27.71 9.48
CA ILE A 913 35.92 -28.53 10.67
C ILE A 913 34.43 -28.86 10.79
N PHE A 914 34.08 -30.11 11.08
CA PHE A 914 32.70 -30.48 11.39
C PHE A 914 32.65 -31.54 12.47
N LYS A 915 31.57 -31.52 13.24
CA LYS A 915 31.35 -32.44 14.35
C LYS A 915 30.30 -33.47 13.95
N ALA A 916 30.68 -34.75 13.96
CA ALA A 916 29.82 -35.82 13.50
C ALA A 916 29.91 -37.08 14.38
N ARG A 917 28.83 -37.87 14.36
CA ARG A 917 28.74 -39.22 14.93
C ARG A 917 27.87 -40.08 14.02
N GLY A 918 27.91 -41.40 14.18
CA GLY A 918 27.06 -42.29 13.40
C GLY A 918 27.61 -43.70 13.30
N ASN A 919 26.97 -44.49 12.46
CA ASN A 919 27.29 -45.91 12.29
C ASN A 919 27.47 -46.32 10.82
N LEU A 920 27.70 -45.36 9.91
CA LEU A 920 28.02 -45.65 8.52
C LEU A 920 29.32 -46.45 8.38
N ASN A 921 29.36 -47.33 7.40
CA ASN A 921 30.57 -48.04 7.02
C ASN A 921 31.65 -47.06 6.52
N GLU A 922 32.91 -47.45 6.67
CA GLU A 922 34.03 -46.68 6.13
C GLU A 922 33.85 -46.47 4.63
N ASN A 923 34.11 -45.24 4.16
CA ASN A 923 34.05 -44.81 2.76
C ASN A 923 32.63 -44.58 2.19
N THR A 924 31.58 -44.73 3.00
CA THR A 924 30.19 -44.43 2.61
C THR A 924 29.92 -42.92 2.56
N PHE A 925 30.53 -42.12 3.44
CA PHE A 925 30.29 -40.68 3.54
C PHE A 925 31.52 -39.86 3.13
N ARG A 926 31.28 -38.72 2.47
CA ARG A 926 32.32 -37.79 1.99
C ARG A 926 31.90 -36.35 2.16
N VAL A 927 32.87 -35.49 2.47
CA VAL A 927 32.67 -34.04 2.51
C VAL A 927 33.46 -33.39 1.39
N TYR A 928 32.79 -32.57 0.58
CA TYR A 928 33.40 -31.84 -0.53
C TYR A 928 33.30 -30.33 -0.30
N VAL A 929 34.35 -29.61 -0.67
CA VAL A 929 34.27 -28.19 -1.03
C VAL A 929 34.28 -28.12 -2.55
N TYR A 930 33.14 -27.79 -3.13
CA TYR A 930 32.91 -27.80 -4.56
C TYR A 930 32.67 -26.38 -5.08
N ASP A 931 33.18 -26.07 -6.26
CA ASP A 931 32.82 -24.89 -7.03
C ASP A 931 32.56 -25.28 -8.49
N GLY A 932 31.47 -24.78 -9.08
CA GLY A 932 31.11 -25.08 -10.46
C GLY A 932 31.82 -24.23 -11.52
N LYS A 933 32.42 -23.10 -11.15
CA LYS A 933 33.03 -22.12 -12.06
C LYS A 933 34.47 -22.45 -12.48
N PRO A 934 35.41 -22.76 -11.57
CA PRO A 934 36.79 -23.00 -11.94
C PRO A 934 36.97 -24.32 -12.70
N GLU A 935 38.09 -24.47 -13.41
CA GLU A 935 38.39 -25.69 -14.20
C GLU A 935 38.45 -26.93 -13.28
N LYS A 936 39.13 -26.80 -12.14
CA LYS A 936 39.13 -27.81 -11.09
C LYS A 936 37.99 -27.50 -10.12
N LYS A 937 36.91 -28.27 -10.24
CA LYS A 937 35.68 -28.05 -9.48
C LYS A 937 35.77 -28.42 -8.00
N ILE A 938 36.50 -29.48 -7.66
CA ILE A 938 36.67 -29.91 -6.26
C ILE A 938 37.86 -29.16 -5.67
N GLN A 939 37.59 -28.24 -4.75
CA GLN A 939 38.62 -27.47 -4.03
C GLN A 939 39.23 -28.30 -2.89
N GLY A 940 38.39 -29.07 -2.18
CA GLY A 940 38.78 -29.93 -1.07
C GLY A 940 37.87 -31.15 -0.97
N ILE A 941 38.41 -32.26 -0.48
CA ILE A 941 37.67 -33.51 -0.25
C ILE A 941 38.18 -34.22 1.00
N LEU A 942 37.27 -34.67 1.86
CA LEU A 942 37.54 -35.59 2.96
C LEU A 942 36.86 -36.93 2.69
N GLU A 943 37.66 -37.98 2.62
CA GLU A 943 37.21 -39.36 2.43
C GLU A 943 37.58 -40.22 3.65
N ASN A 944 37.00 -41.43 3.73
CA ASN A 944 37.32 -42.45 4.74
C ASN A 944 37.06 -41.99 6.19
N ILE A 945 35.97 -41.24 6.39
CA ILE A 945 35.52 -40.77 7.71
C ILE A 945 35.10 -41.99 8.54
N LYS A 946 35.81 -42.25 9.65
CA LYS A 946 35.46 -43.31 10.60
C LYS A 946 34.53 -42.74 11.67
N LEU A 947 33.26 -43.14 11.64
CA LEU A 947 32.25 -42.71 12.61
C LEU A 947 32.14 -43.70 13.77
N ASP A 948 31.81 -43.18 14.95
CA ASP A 948 31.32 -43.96 16.09
C ASP A 948 30.13 -43.24 16.74
N GLU A 949 29.54 -43.84 17.80
CA GLU A 949 28.36 -43.28 18.46
C GLU A 949 28.63 -42.00 19.27
N ASN A 950 29.90 -41.64 19.51
CA ASN A 950 30.30 -40.41 20.17
C ASN A 950 30.56 -39.30 19.15
N TRP A 951 30.39 -38.05 19.60
CA TRP A 951 30.73 -36.89 18.80
C TRP A 951 32.25 -36.78 18.60
N ASN A 952 32.68 -36.82 17.36
CA ASN A 952 34.07 -36.64 16.96
C ASN A 952 34.21 -35.42 16.05
N ILE A 953 35.38 -34.77 16.11
CA ILE A 953 35.73 -33.62 15.26
C ILE A 953 36.54 -34.12 14.06
N TYR A 954 36.13 -33.73 12.86
CA TYR A 954 36.80 -34.05 11.61
C TYR A 954 37.28 -32.77 10.93
N GLU A 955 38.48 -32.84 10.31
CA GLU A 955 39.13 -31.69 9.67
C GLU A 955 39.47 -31.97 8.20
N LEU A 956 39.25 -30.97 7.34
CA LEU A 956 39.61 -30.95 5.93
C LEU A 956 40.41 -29.68 5.62
N ASN A 957 41.69 -29.84 5.31
CA ASN A 957 42.55 -28.74 4.86
C ASN A 957 42.59 -28.69 3.33
N PHE A 958 42.44 -27.49 2.74
CA PHE A 958 42.47 -27.31 1.30
C PHE A 958 42.92 -25.90 0.91
N LYS A 959 43.24 -25.71 -0.38
CA LYS A 959 43.61 -24.41 -0.96
C LYS A 959 42.72 -24.13 -2.16
N THR A 960 42.14 -22.94 -2.21
CA THR A 960 41.27 -22.52 -3.31
C THR A 960 42.06 -22.22 -4.58
N GLU A 961 41.45 -22.50 -5.73
CA GLU A 961 42.04 -22.19 -7.02
C GLU A 961 42.06 -20.66 -7.30
N PRO A 962 42.89 -20.16 -8.23
CA PRO A 962 43.00 -18.75 -8.58
C PRO A 962 41.76 -18.11 -9.20
N ASP A 963 40.93 -18.93 -9.87
CA ASP A 963 39.79 -18.54 -10.70
C ASP A 963 38.44 -18.77 -10.02
N ILE A 964 38.45 -19.06 -8.72
CA ILE A 964 37.25 -19.09 -7.89
C ILE A 964 36.64 -17.68 -7.77
N GLU A 965 35.30 -17.61 -7.80
CA GLU A 965 34.57 -16.37 -7.54
C GLU A 965 33.94 -16.45 -6.15
N SER A 966 34.19 -15.47 -5.28
CA SER A 966 33.65 -15.50 -3.91
C SER A 966 32.13 -15.69 -3.90
N GLY A 967 31.66 -16.66 -3.11
CA GLY A 967 30.24 -16.96 -3.00
C GLY A 967 29.72 -17.77 -4.18
N THR A 968 30.49 -18.72 -4.74
CA THR A 968 29.98 -19.73 -5.71
C THR A 968 30.26 -21.16 -5.27
N GLN A 969 30.76 -21.30 -4.04
CA GLN A 969 31.22 -22.54 -3.46
C GLN A 969 30.06 -23.34 -2.86
N GLN A 970 30.27 -24.61 -2.58
CA GLN A 970 29.29 -25.47 -1.93
C GLN A 970 30.02 -26.42 -0.99
N LEU A 971 29.60 -26.45 0.27
CA LEU A 971 29.94 -27.52 1.19
C LEU A 971 28.95 -28.66 0.96
N ARG A 972 29.41 -29.78 0.39
CA ARG A 972 28.58 -30.94 0.10
C ARG A 972 28.85 -32.08 1.07
N LEU A 973 27.80 -32.54 1.72
CA LEU A 973 27.71 -33.67 2.62
C LEU A 973 27.12 -34.85 1.84
N GLN A 974 28.00 -35.68 1.27
CA GLN A 974 27.62 -36.74 0.34
C GLN A 974 27.55 -38.10 1.03
N HIS A 975 26.44 -38.80 0.82
CA HIS A 975 26.24 -40.17 1.24
C HIS A 975 26.15 -41.07 0.00
N ASN A 976 27.04 -42.06 -0.13
CA ASN A 976 27.22 -42.86 -1.35
C ASN A 976 26.13 -43.94 -1.59
N GLY A 977 25.27 -44.18 -0.60
CA GLY A 977 24.17 -45.16 -0.67
C GLY A 977 24.62 -46.56 -0.28
N LYS A 978 23.72 -47.55 -0.38
CA LYS A 978 23.96 -48.96 -0.01
C LYS A 978 24.41 -49.16 1.44
N ASP A 979 23.94 -48.30 2.33
CA ASP A 979 24.23 -48.33 3.75
C ASP A 979 23.03 -47.78 4.51
N ASP A 980 22.37 -48.64 5.28
CA ASP A 980 21.16 -48.30 6.06
C ASP A 980 21.51 -47.54 7.37
N GLY A 981 22.79 -47.25 7.59
CA GLY A 981 23.25 -46.45 8.71
C GLY A 981 22.90 -44.96 8.57
N TYR A 982 23.34 -44.19 9.54
CA TYR A 982 23.13 -42.75 9.60
C TYR A 982 24.41 -42.01 10.01
N ILE A 983 24.46 -40.73 9.65
CA ILE A 983 25.42 -39.78 10.19
C ILE A 983 24.67 -38.58 10.77
N ASP A 984 24.94 -38.28 12.03
CA ASP A 984 24.51 -37.04 12.68
C ASP A 984 25.62 -36.00 12.51
N ILE A 985 25.26 -34.78 12.10
CA ILE A 985 26.19 -33.66 11.95
C ILE A 985 25.64 -32.47 12.73
N LYS A 986 26.43 -31.98 13.68
CA LYS A 986 26.03 -30.88 14.59
C LYS A 986 26.31 -29.51 14.01
N GLU A 987 27.48 -29.33 13.42
CA GLU A 987 27.95 -28.03 12.94
C GLU A 987 29.02 -28.17 11.87
N VAL A 988 29.19 -27.12 11.07
CA VAL A 988 30.29 -26.96 10.11
C VAL A 988 30.93 -25.59 10.31
N ILE A 989 32.25 -25.59 10.50
CA ILE A 989 33.07 -24.41 10.74
C ILE A 989 34.12 -24.35 9.62
N VAL A 990 34.38 -23.17 9.09
CA VAL A 990 35.46 -22.91 8.13
C VAL A 990 36.38 -21.87 8.72
N LEU A 991 37.66 -22.22 8.79
CA LEU A 991 38.74 -21.34 9.19
C LEU A 991 39.56 -20.96 7.96
N LYS A 992 39.96 -19.70 7.90
CA LYS A 992 40.82 -19.13 6.86
C LYS A 992 42.21 -18.91 7.41
N MET A 993 43.22 -19.33 6.67
CA MET A 993 44.62 -19.10 7.06
C MET A 993 44.99 -17.62 6.85
N THR A 994 45.54 -16.99 7.88
CA THR A 994 46.09 -15.62 7.84
C THR A 994 47.60 -15.66 7.71
N ASN A 995 48.16 -14.79 6.85
CA ASN A 995 49.60 -14.64 6.65
C ASN A 995 50.23 -13.63 7.60
#